data_AF-A0A7V1HTG0-F1
#
_entry.id   AF-A0A7V1HTG0-F1
#
_cell.length_a   1.000
_cell.length_b   1.000
_cell.length_c   1.000
_cell.angle_alpha   90.00
_cell.angle_beta   90.00
_cell.angle_gamma   90.00
#
_symmetry.space_group_name_H-M   'P 1'
#
loop_
_entity.id
_entity.type
_entity.pdbx_description
1 polymer ?
#
loop_
_entity_poly.entity_id
_entity_poly.type
_entity_poly.pdbx_seq_one_letter_code
_entity_poly.pdbx_strand_id
1 'polypeptide(L)'
;MLSGTFSHFLAVVTIAGLILAMPVIGSENPLPLKEVSLFRSGVGYFLRQGMVDGDAEIELSFRTSEINDVLKSMFVLDMDGGRVDSVRYAPQESLEHRLSGFKIDVLHNTSVGSLLMQLRGVPVKLNLIDRSIEGSVFSVENREIPAGEDGSISQLHITLVTAEGLQTVPISAVQNFIILDEGLAEELNKALAALAENRDPDKKQVTIKLSGSGERRIAAGYITEMPVWKMTYRLILDDDSKARLQGWSIVENTTDEDWENVSLSLVSGRPVSFVMNLYEPLFMSRPTLQPDVLALLGVPVYEAEMEDRDKFSPEMVRKEMRREARGRKGYGETMSDAAGSVLSAQAAPAMHLGEMVGAMASGATGSDEGEQFFFHINNPVTLARRQSAMVPVFNEEIPLHKLSIYNPNQLADHPMRGVELQNSTGMVLLPGPVTVFDGNLYAGDARLPRVAEKGDQIISFAVDLDVDINKEQENHRLISEVRIIKGVYTETVKLERTTEYIINNKSEDEREIIIEQGKVSGWDLAEPREPESSTINNYRFNVKVEGQDSTTFRVVEKRTSYERTRISDYSPYDLHQIIVNGEVSDKVKAALQQVAARKQSLEDTRRDLEAVRKEISEITDDQNRISTLMNRTDRSSDLYRRYMKKLGEHETRLDKLQETKKKLTETEKQKLRDLEDFLNNLTVTG
;
A
#
# COMPACT_ATOMS: atom_id res chain seq x y z
N MET A 1 -99.48 -51.71 -12.07
CA MET A 1 -98.95 -52.90 -12.76
C MET A 1 -97.60 -53.25 -12.16
N LEU A 2 -97.49 -54.49 -11.66
CA LEU A 2 -96.29 -55.33 -11.47
C LEU A 2 -95.13 -54.75 -10.63
N SER A 3 -94.96 -55.15 -9.34
CA SER A 3 -94.30 -56.38 -8.83
C SER A 3 -92.77 -56.36 -9.04
N GLY A 4 -91.88 -56.68 -8.10
CA GLY A 4 -92.00 -57.35 -6.81
C GLY A 4 -90.63 -57.45 -6.11
N THR A 5 -90.68 -58.06 -4.93
CA THR A 5 -89.63 -58.40 -3.96
C THR A 5 -88.41 -59.15 -4.52
N PHE A 6 -87.20 -58.96 -3.94
CA PHE A 6 -86.39 -60.04 -3.32
C PHE A 6 -85.12 -59.50 -2.64
N SER A 7 -84.75 -60.15 -1.53
CA SER A 7 -83.59 -59.95 -0.66
C SER A 7 -82.35 -60.70 -1.18
N HIS A 8 -81.12 -60.21 -0.92
CA HIS A 8 -79.99 -60.99 -0.35
C HIS A 8 -78.59 -60.33 -0.50
N PHE A 9 -77.81 -60.51 0.58
CA PHE A 9 -76.37 -60.81 0.67
C PHE A 9 -75.27 -59.78 0.37
N LEU A 10 -74.49 -59.61 1.43
CA LEU A 10 -73.08 -59.25 1.56
C LEU A 10 -72.18 -59.83 0.44
N ALA A 11 -71.41 -58.98 -0.22
CA ALA A 11 -70.22 -59.38 -0.96
C ALA A 11 -69.10 -58.35 -0.71
N VAL A 12 -68.15 -58.78 0.11
CA VAL A 12 -66.81 -58.21 0.25
C VAL A 12 -66.12 -58.30 -1.11
N VAL A 13 -65.76 -57.16 -1.69
CA VAL A 13 -64.82 -57.11 -2.81
C VAL A 13 -63.62 -56.29 -2.37
N THR A 14 -62.57 -57.03 -2.02
CA THR A 14 -61.18 -56.61 -1.97
C THR A 14 -60.77 -56.05 -3.33
N ILE A 15 -60.52 -54.75 -3.41
CA ILE A 15 -59.80 -54.15 -4.55
C ILE A 15 -58.43 -53.73 -4.04
N ALA A 16 -57.43 -54.34 -4.69
CA ALA A 16 -56.01 -54.23 -4.45
C ALA A 16 -55.51 -52.78 -4.54
N GLY A 17 -54.49 -52.50 -3.73
CA GLY A 17 -53.86 -51.20 -3.59
C GLY A 17 -53.33 -50.66 -4.92
N LEU A 18 -53.88 -49.51 -5.32
CA LEU A 18 -53.24 -48.60 -6.25
C LEU A 18 -52.31 -47.71 -5.41
N ILE A 19 -51.02 -48.01 -5.39
CA ILE A 19 -50.00 -47.07 -4.91
C ILE A 19 -49.95 -45.96 -5.96
N LEU A 20 -50.73 -44.90 -5.73
CA LEU A 20 -50.51 -43.62 -6.38
C LEU A 20 -49.18 -43.07 -5.85
N ALA A 21 -48.13 -43.22 -6.65
CA ALA A 21 -46.92 -42.43 -6.49
C ALA A 21 -47.33 -40.96 -6.65
N MET A 22 -47.49 -40.28 -5.51
CA MET A 22 -47.60 -38.84 -5.48
C MET A 22 -46.30 -38.26 -6.05
N PRO A 23 -46.37 -37.26 -6.94
CA PRO A 23 -45.18 -36.56 -7.38
C PRO A 23 -44.60 -35.86 -6.16
N VAL A 24 -43.34 -36.14 -5.84
CA VAL A 24 -42.58 -35.40 -4.83
C VAL A 24 -42.47 -33.96 -5.33
N ILE A 25 -43.23 -33.08 -4.68
CA ILE A 25 -43.17 -31.63 -4.85
C ILE A 25 -41.83 -31.17 -4.26
N GLY A 26 -41.04 -30.45 -5.07
CA GLY A 26 -40.03 -29.47 -4.65
C GLY A 26 -38.88 -29.99 -3.79
N SER A 27 -37.67 -29.99 -4.35
CA SER A 27 -36.44 -29.97 -3.55
C SER A 27 -36.37 -28.65 -2.77
N GLU A 28 -37.00 -28.58 -1.60
CA GLU A 28 -36.61 -27.58 -0.61
C GLU A 28 -35.16 -27.88 -0.23
N ASN A 29 -34.26 -26.92 -0.49
CA ASN A 29 -32.89 -26.99 -0.02
C ASN A 29 -32.95 -27.18 1.51
N PRO A 30 -32.46 -28.29 2.09
CA PRO A 30 -32.62 -28.59 3.51
C PRO A 30 -31.86 -27.59 4.40
N LEU A 31 -30.95 -26.80 3.81
CA LEU A 31 -30.21 -25.72 4.47
C LEU A 31 -30.27 -24.43 3.62
N PRO A 32 -31.39 -23.68 3.66
CA PRO A 32 -31.47 -22.39 3.00
C PRO A 32 -30.50 -21.38 3.64
N LEU A 33 -30.02 -20.44 2.83
CA LEU A 33 -29.23 -19.31 3.30
C LEU A 33 -30.11 -18.38 4.14
N LYS A 34 -29.69 -18.07 5.37
CA LYS A 34 -30.44 -17.21 6.30
C LYS A 34 -29.72 -15.92 6.63
N GLU A 35 -28.40 -15.96 6.79
CA GLU A 35 -27.62 -14.77 7.13
C GLU A 35 -26.41 -14.62 6.20
N VAL A 36 -26.13 -13.37 5.85
CA VAL A 36 -24.96 -12.97 5.07
C VAL A 36 -24.29 -11.81 5.79
N SER A 37 -23.01 -11.96 6.09
CA SER A 37 -22.18 -10.89 6.66
C SER A 37 -21.06 -10.53 5.69
N LEU A 38 -21.05 -9.30 5.18
CA LEU A 38 -20.06 -8.84 4.20
C LEU A 38 -18.97 -8.01 4.88
N PHE A 39 -17.70 -8.35 4.62
CA PHE A 39 -16.55 -7.70 5.24
C PHE A 39 -15.80 -6.83 4.23
N ARG A 40 -15.17 -5.76 4.73
CA ARG A 40 -14.28 -4.91 3.91
C ARG A 40 -12.92 -5.55 3.60
N SER A 41 -12.66 -6.76 4.11
CA SER A 41 -11.50 -7.59 3.75
C SER A 41 -11.67 -8.33 2.42
N GLY A 42 -12.86 -8.28 1.80
CA GLY A 42 -13.14 -9.01 0.56
C GLY A 42 -13.66 -10.43 0.79
N VAL A 43 -14.31 -10.67 1.93
CA VAL A 43 -14.85 -11.97 2.32
C VAL A 43 -16.30 -11.77 2.73
N GLY A 44 -17.15 -12.76 2.44
CA GLY A 44 -18.49 -12.89 2.99
C GLY A 44 -18.57 -14.11 3.89
N TYR A 45 -19.25 -13.97 5.03
CA TYR A 45 -19.66 -15.09 5.87
C TYR A 45 -21.11 -15.43 5.55
N PHE A 46 -21.39 -16.72 5.36
CA PHE A 46 -22.69 -17.24 4.98
C PHE A 46 -23.13 -18.26 6.04
N LEU A 47 -24.30 -18.02 6.63
CA LEU A 47 -24.91 -18.95 7.56
C LEU A 47 -26.17 -19.54 6.94
N ARG A 48 -26.15 -20.86 6.78
CA ARG A 48 -27.31 -21.65 6.36
C ARG A 48 -27.93 -22.33 7.56
N GLN A 49 -29.25 -22.30 7.63
CA GLN A 49 -30.01 -22.93 8.72
C GLN A 49 -31.26 -23.60 8.20
N GLY A 50 -31.54 -24.80 8.69
CA GLY A 50 -32.71 -25.57 8.30
C GLY A 50 -32.93 -26.78 9.21
N MET A 51 -33.92 -27.58 8.84
CA MET A 51 -34.37 -28.74 9.61
C MET A 51 -34.02 -30.01 8.85
N VAL A 52 -33.55 -31.03 9.56
CA VAL A 52 -33.36 -32.39 9.04
C VAL A 52 -34.09 -33.39 9.90
N ASP A 53 -34.59 -34.48 9.32
CA ASP A 53 -35.19 -35.59 10.07
C ASP A 53 -34.34 -36.85 9.94
N GLY A 54 -34.10 -37.53 11.07
CA GLY A 54 -33.31 -38.76 11.10
C GLY A 54 -31.90 -38.59 10.55
N ASP A 55 -31.35 -39.65 9.94
CA ASP A 55 -30.09 -39.58 9.21
C ASP A 55 -30.29 -38.80 7.89
N ALA A 56 -29.40 -37.85 7.62
CA ALA A 56 -29.52 -36.96 6.47
C ALA A 56 -28.19 -36.75 5.75
N GLU A 57 -28.25 -36.60 4.44
CA GLU A 57 -27.12 -36.24 3.58
C GLU A 57 -27.48 -34.94 2.85
N ILE A 58 -26.69 -33.90 3.06
CA ILE A 58 -26.93 -32.56 2.52
C ILE A 58 -25.84 -32.22 1.53
N GLU A 59 -26.24 -31.86 0.31
CA GLU A 59 -25.32 -31.46 -0.75
C GLU A 59 -25.32 -29.94 -0.91
N LEU A 60 -24.14 -29.33 -0.80
CA LEU A 60 -23.90 -27.92 -1.07
C LEU A 60 -22.99 -27.80 -2.30
N SER A 61 -23.29 -26.82 -3.17
CA SER A 61 -22.50 -26.56 -4.38
C SER A 61 -21.74 -25.24 -4.23
N PHE A 62 -20.44 -25.28 -4.54
CA PHE A 62 -19.52 -24.14 -4.44
C PHE A 62 -18.72 -24.01 -5.73
N ARG A 63 -18.18 -22.82 -6.01
CA ARG A 63 -17.21 -22.67 -7.09
C ARG A 63 -15.86 -23.26 -6.71
N THR A 64 -15.10 -23.75 -7.68
CA THR A 64 -13.75 -24.30 -7.44
C THR A 64 -12.82 -23.29 -6.76
N SER A 65 -12.92 -22.00 -7.09
CA SER A 65 -12.15 -20.94 -6.42
C SER A 65 -12.50 -20.75 -4.94
N GLU A 66 -13.72 -21.10 -4.53
CA GLU A 66 -14.22 -20.91 -3.17
C GLU A 66 -13.88 -22.09 -2.24
N ILE A 67 -13.58 -23.26 -2.81
CA ILE A 67 -13.39 -24.50 -2.04
C ILE A 67 -12.32 -24.37 -0.96
N ASN A 68 -11.21 -23.69 -1.25
CA ASN A 68 -10.15 -23.48 -0.27
C ASN A 68 -10.64 -22.71 0.97
N ASP A 69 -11.46 -21.67 0.76
CA ASP A 69 -12.00 -20.87 1.86
C ASP A 69 -13.11 -21.62 2.62
N VAL A 70 -13.94 -22.38 1.91
CA VAL A 70 -14.96 -23.25 2.52
C VAL A 70 -14.29 -24.32 3.38
N LEU A 71 -13.31 -25.06 2.85
CA LEU A 71 -12.60 -26.12 3.60
C LEU A 71 -11.86 -25.57 4.83
N LYS A 72 -11.33 -24.35 4.74
CA LYS A 72 -10.63 -23.68 5.85
C LYS A 72 -11.56 -23.21 6.96
N SER A 73 -12.80 -22.85 6.64
CA SER A 73 -13.68 -22.09 7.53
C SER A 73 -14.98 -22.80 7.93
N MET A 74 -15.41 -23.80 7.16
CA MET A 74 -16.74 -24.38 7.31
C MET A 74 -16.87 -25.08 8.66
N PHE A 75 -17.95 -24.76 9.36
CA PHE A 75 -18.42 -25.53 10.50
C PHE A 75 -19.85 -26.02 10.23
N VAL A 76 -20.18 -27.15 10.83
CA VAL A 76 -21.54 -27.71 10.83
C VAL A 76 -21.89 -28.01 12.27
N LEU A 77 -23.04 -27.50 12.72
CA LEU A 77 -23.55 -27.67 14.06
C LEU A 77 -24.94 -28.30 13.99
N ASP A 78 -25.11 -29.37 14.76
CA ASP A 78 -26.42 -29.89 15.13
C ASP A 78 -26.81 -29.34 16.50
N MET A 79 -27.92 -28.60 16.57
CA MET A 79 -28.34 -27.92 17.80
C MET A 79 -29.20 -28.79 18.71
N ASP A 80 -29.66 -29.95 18.23
CA ASP A 80 -30.65 -30.78 18.90
C ASP A 80 -30.07 -32.17 19.27
N GLY A 81 -28.75 -32.25 19.46
CA GLY A 81 -28.05 -33.38 20.09
C GLY A 81 -27.60 -34.48 19.13
N GLY A 82 -27.64 -34.23 17.83
CA GLY A 82 -27.15 -35.15 16.80
C GLY A 82 -25.64 -35.12 16.55
N ARG A 83 -25.17 -35.92 15.59
CA ARG A 83 -23.76 -36.01 15.22
C ARG A 83 -23.51 -35.68 13.75
N VAL A 84 -22.47 -34.88 13.51
CA VAL A 84 -21.88 -34.70 12.17
C VAL A 84 -20.89 -35.84 11.92
N ASP A 85 -21.19 -36.71 10.94
CA ASP A 85 -20.36 -37.89 10.65
C ASP A 85 -19.14 -37.51 9.82
N SER A 86 -19.37 -36.82 8.71
CA SER A 86 -18.31 -36.44 7.77
C SER A 86 -18.74 -35.31 6.86
N VAL A 87 -17.77 -34.49 6.44
CA VAL A 87 -17.88 -33.61 5.28
C VAL A 87 -17.04 -34.21 4.16
N ARG A 88 -17.67 -34.55 3.03
CA ARG A 88 -17.04 -35.19 1.87
C ARG A 88 -16.97 -34.20 0.72
N TYR A 89 -15.87 -34.20 -0.01
CA TYR A 89 -15.67 -33.41 -1.22
C TYR A 89 -14.83 -34.20 -2.22
N ALA A 90 -15.04 -33.97 -3.51
CA ALA A 90 -14.22 -34.61 -4.54
C ALA A 90 -12.88 -33.87 -4.67
N PRO A 91 -11.72 -34.50 -4.41
CA PRO A 91 -10.42 -33.84 -4.56
C PRO A 91 -10.20 -33.41 -6.01
N GLN A 92 -9.55 -32.26 -6.21
CA GLN A 92 -9.05 -31.87 -7.52
C GLN A 92 -7.76 -32.64 -7.78
N GLU A 93 -7.88 -33.84 -8.34
CA GLU A 93 -6.75 -34.36 -9.12
C GLU A 93 -6.54 -33.45 -10.32
N SER A 94 -5.30 -33.01 -10.55
CA SER A 94 -4.99 -32.28 -11.77
C SER A 94 -5.32 -33.18 -12.97
N LEU A 95 -5.92 -32.58 -14.00
CA LEU A 95 -6.22 -33.29 -15.26
C LEU A 95 -4.96 -33.97 -15.80
N GLU A 96 -3.80 -33.31 -15.66
CA GLU A 96 -2.48 -33.86 -15.99
C GLU A 96 -2.15 -35.14 -15.22
N HIS A 97 -2.39 -35.19 -13.90
CA HIS A 97 -2.12 -36.39 -13.10
C HIS A 97 -3.06 -37.54 -13.50
N ARG A 98 -4.37 -37.26 -13.67
CA ARG A 98 -5.33 -38.26 -14.16
C ARG A 98 -4.95 -38.79 -15.54
N LEU A 99 -4.58 -37.90 -16.47
CA LEU A 99 -4.21 -38.27 -17.84
C LEU A 99 -2.84 -38.93 -17.95
N SER A 100 -1.90 -38.65 -17.03
CA SER A 100 -0.56 -39.27 -17.02
C SER A 100 -0.59 -40.79 -16.78
N GLY A 101 -1.68 -41.31 -16.20
CA GLY A 101 -1.89 -42.73 -16.00
C GLY A 101 -2.32 -43.48 -17.27
N PHE A 102 -2.71 -42.78 -18.33
CA PHE A 102 -3.14 -43.38 -19.59
C PHE A 102 -1.95 -43.55 -20.55
N LYS A 103 -1.91 -44.68 -21.27
CA LYS A 103 -0.89 -45.01 -22.26
C LYS A 103 -0.94 -44.15 -23.53
N ILE A 104 -2.06 -43.49 -23.78
CA ILE A 104 -2.23 -42.54 -24.89
C ILE A 104 -2.33 -41.15 -24.30
N ASP A 105 -1.37 -40.29 -24.66
CA ASP A 105 -1.43 -38.88 -24.30
C ASP A 105 -2.44 -38.17 -25.23
N VAL A 106 -3.58 -37.83 -24.65
CA VAL A 106 -4.65 -37.05 -25.31
C VAL A 106 -4.60 -35.56 -24.97
N LEU A 107 -3.74 -35.14 -24.04
CA LEU A 107 -3.63 -33.76 -23.58
C LEU A 107 -2.81 -32.90 -24.55
N HIS A 108 -1.69 -33.44 -25.04
CA HIS A 108 -0.77 -32.71 -25.92
C HIS A 108 -0.94 -33.07 -27.41
N ASN A 109 -1.66 -34.14 -27.73
CA ASN A 109 -1.77 -34.65 -29.10
C ASN A 109 -3.10 -34.26 -29.74
N THR A 110 -3.11 -33.09 -30.38
CA THR A 110 -4.30 -32.47 -30.97
C THR A 110 -4.64 -32.97 -32.39
N SER A 111 -3.78 -33.79 -33.02
CA SER A 111 -3.97 -34.27 -34.40
C SER A 111 -4.09 -35.79 -34.53
N VAL A 112 -4.79 -36.24 -35.57
CA VAL A 112 -4.89 -37.69 -35.90
C VAL A 112 -3.52 -38.26 -36.23
N GLY A 113 -2.62 -37.49 -36.86
CA GLY A 113 -1.25 -37.91 -37.14
C GLY A 113 -0.44 -38.20 -35.87
N SER A 114 -0.51 -37.31 -34.87
CA SER A 114 0.15 -37.50 -33.58
C SER A 114 -0.44 -38.67 -32.77
N LEU A 115 -1.74 -38.93 -32.89
CA LEU A 115 -2.36 -40.11 -32.30
C LEU A 115 -1.85 -41.39 -32.97
N LEU A 116 -1.85 -41.46 -34.30
CA LEU A 116 -1.37 -42.64 -35.03
C LEU A 116 0.13 -42.91 -34.82
N MET A 117 0.94 -41.87 -34.58
CA MET A 117 2.35 -42.03 -34.21
C MET A 117 2.52 -42.74 -32.87
N GLN A 118 1.66 -42.47 -31.88
CA GLN A 118 1.68 -43.17 -30.58
C GLN A 118 1.23 -44.63 -30.69
N LEU A 119 0.43 -44.95 -31.72
CA LEU A 119 -0.08 -46.30 -31.97
C LEU A 119 0.92 -47.19 -32.70
N ARG A 120 2.21 -46.82 -32.77
CA ARG A 120 3.26 -47.64 -33.39
C ARG A 120 3.34 -49.01 -32.69
N GLY A 121 3.20 -50.08 -33.48
CA GLY A 121 3.17 -51.47 -33.02
C GLY A 121 1.77 -51.99 -32.70
N VAL A 122 0.76 -51.12 -32.63
CA VAL A 122 -0.63 -51.50 -32.31
C VAL A 122 -1.31 -52.06 -33.57
N PRO A 123 -2.07 -53.17 -33.48
CA PRO A 123 -2.87 -53.69 -34.58
C PRO A 123 -4.07 -52.79 -34.84
N VAL A 124 -4.24 -52.40 -36.11
CA VAL A 124 -5.26 -51.45 -36.53
C VAL A 124 -5.92 -51.89 -37.82
N LYS A 125 -7.17 -51.46 -38.01
CA LYS A 125 -7.92 -51.61 -39.24
C LYS A 125 -8.19 -50.25 -39.86
N LEU A 126 -7.67 -50.04 -41.08
CA LEU A 126 -7.92 -48.86 -41.90
C LEU A 126 -9.00 -49.20 -42.92
N ASN A 127 -10.11 -48.48 -42.90
CA ASN A 127 -11.11 -48.56 -43.96
C ASN A 127 -10.88 -47.43 -44.98
N LEU A 128 -10.54 -47.80 -46.21
CA LEU A 128 -10.46 -46.91 -47.36
C LEU A 128 -11.77 -46.99 -48.16
N ILE A 129 -11.92 -46.11 -49.14
CA ILE A 129 -13.12 -46.03 -49.99
C ILE A 129 -13.42 -47.36 -50.70
N ASP A 130 -12.38 -48.09 -51.10
CA ASP A 130 -12.44 -49.25 -51.97
C ASP A 130 -12.10 -50.57 -51.27
N ARG A 131 -11.42 -50.53 -50.11
CA ARG A 131 -10.97 -51.73 -49.38
C ARG A 131 -10.68 -51.44 -47.91
N SER A 132 -10.55 -52.51 -47.12
CA SER A 132 -10.04 -52.45 -45.76
C SER A 132 -8.66 -53.09 -45.67
N ILE A 133 -7.77 -52.49 -44.87
CA ILE A 133 -6.43 -53.00 -44.61
C ILE A 133 -6.27 -53.22 -43.10
N GLU A 134 -5.85 -54.42 -42.71
CA GLU A 134 -5.56 -54.78 -41.33
C GLU A 134 -4.06 -55.06 -41.16
N GLY A 135 -3.45 -54.46 -40.13
CA GLY A 135 -2.03 -54.64 -39.87
C GLY A 135 -1.55 -53.81 -38.67
N SER A 136 -0.28 -53.98 -38.28
CA SER A 136 0.32 -53.22 -37.18
C SER A 136 0.95 -51.93 -37.68
N VAL A 137 0.74 -50.81 -36.98
CA VAL A 137 1.32 -49.51 -37.38
C VAL A 137 2.84 -49.57 -37.29
N PHE A 138 3.54 -49.37 -38.41
CA PHE A 138 5.00 -49.37 -38.44
C PHE A 138 5.57 -47.95 -38.33
N SER A 139 5.04 -47.03 -39.14
CA SER A 139 5.46 -45.63 -39.16
C SER A 139 4.33 -44.73 -39.66
N VAL A 140 4.38 -43.48 -39.22
CA VAL A 140 3.57 -42.38 -39.74
C VAL A 140 4.56 -41.28 -40.10
N GLU A 141 4.57 -40.85 -41.36
CA GLU A 141 5.56 -39.90 -41.85
C GLU A 141 4.93 -38.86 -42.78
N ASN A 142 5.49 -37.65 -42.76
CA ASN A 142 5.15 -36.61 -43.73
C ASN A 142 5.97 -36.84 -45.00
N ARG A 143 5.28 -37.01 -46.14
CA ARG A 143 5.91 -37.08 -47.45
C ARG A 143 5.55 -35.83 -48.25
N GLU A 144 6.56 -35.17 -48.79
CA GLU A 144 6.35 -34.11 -49.76
C GLU A 144 6.01 -34.72 -51.12
N ILE A 145 4.79 -34.47 -51.60
CA ILE A 145 4.34 -34.91 -52.91
C ILE A 145 4.34 -33.69 -53.84
N PRO A 146 4.87 -33.80 -55.08
CA PRO A 146 4.81 -32.73 -56.05
C PRO A 146 3.36 -32.35 -56.38
N ALA A 147 3.04 -31.06 -56.30
CA ALA A 147 1.73 -30.50 -56.59
C ALA A 147 1.86 -29.34 -57.59
N GLY A 148 1.95 -29.67 -58.87
CA GLY A 148 2.09 -28.70 -59.97
C GLY A 148 3.53 -28.25 -60.25
N GLU A 149 3.71 -27.26 -61.12
CA GLU A 149 5.02 -26.88 -61.68
C GLU A 149 5.99 -26.23 -60.68
N ASP A 150 5.56 -25.69 -59.53
CA ASP A 150 6.47 -25.09 -58.52
C ASP A 150 5.97 -25.22 -57.06
N GLY A 151 5.57 -26.42 -56.63
CA GLY A 151 5.24 -26.65 -55.22
C GLY A 151 5.16 -28.11 -54.80
N SER A 152 5.60 -28.42 -53.57
CA SER A 152 5.32 -29.69 -52.90
C SER A 152 4.25 -29.50 -51.82
N ILE A 153 3.33 -30.45 -51.70
CA ILE A 153 2.37 -30.52 -50.59
C ILE A 153 2.80 -31.65 -49.67
N SER A 154 2.99 -31.32 -48.39
CA SER A 154 3.26 -32.32 -47.36
C SER A 154 1.98 -33.11 -47.06
N GLN A 155 1.99 -34.42 -47.35
CA GLN A 155 0.90 -35.34 -47.03
C GLN A 155 1.37 -36.42 -46.07
N LEU A 156 0.58 -36.62 -45.01
CA LEU A 156 0.86 -37.60 -43.97
C LEU A 156 0.48 -39.01 -44.47
N HIS A 157 1.43 -39.93 -44.41
CA HIS A 157 1.28 -41.32 -44.83
C HIS A 157 1.41 -42.24 -43.62
N ILE A 158 0.58 -43.28 -43.57
CA ILE A 158 0.66 -44.35 -42.59
C ILE A 158 1.15 -45.63 -43.29
N THR A 159 2.13 -46.30 -42.68
CA THR A 159 2.61 -47.60 -43.15
C THR A 159 2.23 -48.68 -42.14
N LEU A 160 1.52 -49.71 -42.62
CA LEU A 160 1.15 -50.88 -41.83
C LEU A 160 1.97 -52.11 -42.23
N VAL A 161 2.35 -52.92 -41.24
CA VAL A 161 2.83 -54.29 -41.44
C VAL A 161 1.61 -55.19 -41.53
N THR A 162 1.34 -55.69 -42.73
CA THR A 162 0.21 -56.59 -43.01
C THR A 162 0.75 -58.00 -43.33
N ALA A 163 -0.14 -59.00 -43.42
CA ALA A 163 0.24 -60.35 -43.85
C ALA A 163 0.81 -60.41 -45.29
N GLU A 164 0.49 -59.40 -46.12
CA GLU A 164 0.95 -59.28 -47.52
C GLU A 164 2.22 -58.43 -47.65
N GLY A 165 2.77 -57.94 -46.54
CA GLY A 165 3.95 -57.06 -46.49
C GLY A 165 3.64 -55.64 -46.00
N LEU A 166 4.56 -54.72 -46.24
CA LEU A 166 4.41 -53.31 -45.85
C LEU A 166 3.48 -52.59 -46.83
N GLN A 167 2.38 -52.04 -46.33
CA GLN A 167 1.44 -51.25 -47.12
C GLN A 167 1.41 -49.80 -46.63
N THR A 168 1.76 -48.86 -47.51
CA THR A 168 1.71 -47.42 -47.21
C THR A 168 0.48 -46.79 -47.84
N VAL A 169 -0.26 -46.00 -47.06
CA VAL A 169 -1.51 -45.34 -47.46
C VAL A 169 -1.48 -43.86 -47.06
N PRO A 170 -1.90 -42.92 -47.92
CA PRO A 170 -2.09 -41.53 -47.51
C PRO A 170 -3.27 -41.40 -46.54
N ILE A 171 -3.11 -40.68 -45.43
CA ILE A 171 -4.16 -40.56 -44.40
C ILE A 171 -5.45 -39.94 -44.94
N SER A 172 -5.35 -39.10 -45.97
CA SER A 172 -6.49 -38.48 -46.64
C SER A 172 -7.41 -39.48 -47.34
N ALA A 173 -6.93 -40.69 -47.63
CA ALA A 173 -7.72 -41.77 -48.23
C ALA A 173 -8.40 -42.68 -47.19
N VAL A 174 -8.12 -42.49 -45.90
CA VAL A 174 -8.68 -43.28 -44.80
C VAL A 174 -10.01 -42.67 -44.36
N GLN A 175 -11.11 -43.43 -44.48
CA GLN A 175 -12.43 -43.00 -44.04
C GLN A 175 -12.63 -43.17 -42.54
N ASN A 176 -12.16 -44.29 -42.00
CA ASN A 176 -12.17 -44.54 -40.56
C ASN A 176 -11.00 -45.43 -40.16
N PHE A 177 -10.72 -45.38 -38.87
CA PHE A 177 -9.64 -46.10 -38.22
C PHE A 177 -10.19 -46.80 -36.98
N ILE A 178 -9.87 -48.09 -36.83
CA ILE A 178 -10.29 -48.91 -35.70
C ILE A 178 -9.04 -49.49 -35.03
N ILE A 179 -8.89 -49.23 -33.73
CA ILE A 179 -7.89 -49.87 -32.88
C ILE A 179 -8.40 -51.29 -32.58
N LEU A 180 -7.66 -52.31 -32.99
CA LEU A 180 -8.07 -53.71 -32.77
C LEU A 180 -7.69 -54.21 -31.36
N ASP A 181 -6.81 -53.49 -30.66
CA ASP A 181 -6.53 -53.71 -29.23
C ASP A 181 -7.67 -53.13 -28.38
N GLU A 182 -8.52 -54.01 -27.85
CA GLU A 182 -9.69 -53.64 -27.05
C GLU A 182 -9.32 -52.86 -25.78
N GLY A 183 -8.21 -53.21 -25.13
CA GLY A 183 -7.77 -52.54 -23.90
C GLY A 183 -7.32 -51.11 -24.16
N LEU A 184 -6.57 -50.90 -25.24
CA LEU A 184 -6.12 -49.58 -25.64
C LEU A 184 -7.28 -48.70 -26.16
N ALA A 185 -8.25 -49.29 -26.86
CA ALA A 185 -9.45 -48.59 -27.30
C ALA A 185 -10.32 -48.13 -26.11
N GLU A 186 -10.48 -48.97 -25.09
CA GLU A 186 -11.18 -48.60 -23.85
C GLU A 186 -10.44 -47.49 -23.09
N GLU A 187 -9.11 -47.58 -23.04
CA GLU A 187 -8.23 -46.59 -22.39
C GLU A 187 -8.34 -45.21 -23.06
N LEU A 188 -8.31 -45.14 -24.39
CA LEU A 188 -8.54 -43.91 -25.16
C LEU A 188 -9.91 -43.29 -24.86
N ASN A 189 -10.97 -44.10 -24.83
CA ASN A 189 -12.32 -43.61 -24.53
C ASN A 189 -12.43 -43.05 -23.10
N LYS A 190 -11.81 -43.70 -22.12
CA LYS A 190 -11.74 -43.22 -20.73
C LYS A 190 -10.95 -41.92 -20.61
N ALA A 191 -9.84 -41.78 -21.33
CA ALA A 191 -9.04 -40.55 -21.35
C ALA A 191 -9.84 -39.37 -21.97
N LEU A 192 -10.55 -39.62 -23.07
CA LEU A 192 -11.44 -38.64 -23.70
C LEU A 192 -12.65 -38.27 -22.83
N ALA A 193 -13.20 -39.24 -22.09
CA ALA A 193 -14.26 -38.98 -21.10
C ALA A 193 -13.77 -38.11 -19.95
N ALA A 194 -12.55 -38.35 -19.42
CA ALA A 194 -11.94 -37.50 -18.39
C ALA A 194 -11.69 -36.07 -18.88
N LEU A 195 -11.31 -35.89 -20.16
CA LEU A 195 -11.23 -34.57 -20.81
C LEU A 195 -12.61 -33.90 -20.92
N ALA A 196 -13.67 -34.65 -21.24
CA ALA A 196 -15.02 -34.13 -21.35
C ALA A 196 -15.61 -33.72 -19.98
N GLU A 197 -15.37 -34.51 -18.93
CA GLU A 197 -15.77 -34.19 -17.54
C GLU A 197 -15.12 -32.90 -17.02
N ASN A 198 -13.91 -32.58 -17.47
CA ASN A 198 -13.20 -31.37 -17.07
C ASN A 198 -13.63 -30.10 -17.83
N ARG A 199 -14.68 -30.18 -18.68
CA ARG A 199 -15.18 -29.01 -19.44
C ARG A 199 -16.07 -28.06 -18.64
N ASP A 200 -16.61 -28.50 -17.49
CA ASP A 200 -17.34 -27.65 -16.54
C ASP A 200 -16.69 -27.72 -15.15
N PRO A 201 -15.42 -27.27 -15.02
CA PRO A 201 -14.65 -27.41 -13.78
C PRO A 201 -15.10 -26.43 -12.70
N ASP A 202 -16.08 -25.57 -12.96
CA ASP A 202 -16.33 -24.39 -12.15
C ASP A 202 -17.11 -24.69 -10.87
N LYS A 203 -17.82 -25.81 -10.78
CA LYS A 203 -18.61 -26.17 -9.58
C LYS A 203 -18.17 -27.49 -8.95
N LYS A 204 -18.12 -27.51 -7.62
CA LYS A 204 -17.80 -28.67 -6.79
C LYS A 204 -18.89 -28.90 -5.76
N GLN A 205 -19.20 -30.17 -5.53
CA GLN A 205 -20.15 -30.59 -4.51
C GLN A 205 -19.41 -30.92 -3.21
N VAL A 206 -19.95 -30.42 -2.11
CA VAL A 206 -19.53 -30.73 -0.75
C VAL A 206 -20.73 -31.34 -0.04
N THR A 207 -20.57 -32.59 0.42
CA THR A 207 -21.63 -33.40 0.99
C THR A 207 -21.43 -33.54 2.49
N ILE A 208 -22.42 -33.12 3.27
CA ILE A 208 -22.43 -33.19 4.72
C ILE A 208 -23.29 -34.38 5.13
N LYS A 209 -22.72 -35.33 5.86
CA LYS A 209 -23.43 -36.49 6.40
C LYS A 209 -23.71 -36.31 7.88
N LEU A 210 -24.97 -36.48 8.26
CA LEU A 210 -25.50 -36.28 9.60
C LEU A 210 -26.18 -37.57 10.08
N SER A 211 -25.96 -37.94 11.34
CA SER A 211 -26.65 -39.06 11.98
C SER A 211 -27.40 -38.60 13.23
N GLY A 212 -28.60 -39.14 13.44
CA GLY A 212 -29.44 -38.80 14.60
C GLY A 212 -30.91 -39.19 14.43
N SER A 213 -31.76 -38.74 15.35
CA SER A 213 -33.16 -39.15 15.43
C SER A 213 -34.12 -37.96 15.56
N GLY A 214 -35.23 -38.01 14.83
CA GLY A 214 -36.26 -36.98 14.83
C GLY A 214 -35.84 -35.71 14.08
N GLU A 215 -36.72 -34.71 14.12
CA GLU A 215 -36.48 -33.40 13.54
C GLU A 215 -35.44 -32.61 14.36
N ARG A 216 -34.39 -32.12 13.68
CA ARG A 216 -33.24 -31.43 14.27
C ARG A 216 -32.87 -30.20 13.46
N ARG A 217 -32.47 -29.13 14.16
CA ARG A 217 -31.95 -27.89 13.60
C ARG A 217 -30.47 -28.02 13.31
N ILE A 218 -30.12 -27.75 12.06
CA ILE A 218 -28.74 -27.77 11.58
C ILE A 218 -28.36 -26.37 11.14
N ALA A 219 -27.14 -25.96 11.50
CA ALA A 219 -26.52 -24.75 11.01
C ALA A 219 -25.18 -25.07 10.35
N ALA A 220 -24.94 -24.52 9.16
CA ALA A 220 -23.67 -24.59 8.48
C ALA A 220 -23.19 -23.19 8.15
N GLY A 221 -22.03 -22.81 8.69
CA GLY A 221 -21.42 -21.50 8.46
C GLY A 221 -20.08 -21.64 7.76
N TYR A 222 -19.81 -20.80 6.76
CA TYR A 222 -18.55 -20.79 6.01
C TYR A 222 -18.26 -19.39 5.46
N ILE A 223 -17.02 -19.18 5.01
CA ILE A 223 -16.62 -17.95 4.32
C ILE A 223 -16.32 -18.21 2.85
N THR A 224 -16.56 -17.22 2.01
CA THR A 224 -16.13 -17.20 0.60
C THR A 224 -15.60 -15.83 0.23
N GLU A 225 -14.78 -15.76 -0.81
CA GLU A 225 -14.39 -14.49 -1.44
C GLU A 225 -15.63 -13.72 -1.90
N MET A 226 -15.72 -12.44 -1.55
CA MET A 226 -16.82 -11.55 -1.94
C MET A 226 -16.30 -10.15 -2.26
N PRO A 227 -16.92 -9.41 -3.19
CA PRO A 227 -16.56 -8.01 -3.43
C PRO A 227 -16.71 -7.16 -2.16
N VAL A 228 -15.82 -6.18 -2.01
CA VAL A 228 -15.92 -5.22 -0.91
C VAL A 228 -17.15 -4.34 -1.10
N TRP A 229 -18.02 -4.34 -0.09
CA TRP A 229 -19.17 -3.45 -0.01
C TRP A 229 -18.73 -2.00 0.22
N LYS A 230 -19.47 -1.05 -0.35
CA LYS A 230 -19.10 0.37 -0.39
C LYS A 230 -20.19 1.23 0.24
N MET A 231 -19.80 2.27 0.97
CA MET A 231 -20.75 3.26 1.51
C MET A 231 -20.81 4.48 0.60
N THR A 232 -22.02 4.99 0.38
CA THR A 232 -22.26 6.28 -0.27
C THR A 232 -23.35 7.02 0.50
N TYR A 233 -23.27 8.35 0.51
CA TYR A 233 -24.17 9.19 1.25
C TYR A 233 -24.90 10.16 0.31
N ARG A 234 -26.15 10.48 0.64
CA ARG A 234 -26.84 11.68 0.12
C ARG A 234 -27.10 12.62 1.28
N LEU A 235 -26.71 13.87 1.10
CA LEU A 235 -27.01 14.95 2.02
C LEU A 235 -28.00 15.89 1.34
N ILE A 236 -29.21 15.98 1.87
CA ILE A 236 -30.26 16.85 1.36
C ILE A 236 -30.41 18.00 2.34
N LEU A 237 -29.99 19.20 1.92
CA LEU A 237 -30.10 20.42 2.69
C LEU A 237 -31.55 20.92 2.59
N ASP A 238 -32.33 20.66 3.63
CA ASP A 238 -33.73 21.07 3.69
C ASP A 238 -33.85 22.54 4.17
N ASP A 239 -33.11 22.89 5.24
CA ASP A 239 -33.06 24.23 5.86
C ASP A 239 -31.60 24.62 6.21
N ASP A 240 -31.39 25.81 6.78
CA ASP A 240 -30.05 26.28 7.17
C ASP A 240 -29.46 25.58 8.40
N SER A 241 -30.28 24.89 9.19
CA SER A 241 -29.85 24.24 10.45
C SER A 241 -29.96 22.71 10.46
N LYS A 242 -30.59 22.12 9.43
CA LYS A 242 -30.94 20.70 9.39
C LYS A 242 -30.80 20.15 7.97
N ALA A 243 -30.32 18.92 7.87
CA ALA A 243 -30.37 18.14 6.63
C ALA A 243 -30.80 16.72 6.90
N ARG A 244 -31.30 16.09 5.83
CA ARG A 244 -31.47 14.66 5.78
C ARG A 244 -30.20 13.99 5.27
N LEU A 245 -29.60 13.13 6.07
CA LEU A 245 -28.48 12.29 5.68
C LEU A 245 -28.97 10.86 5.44
N GLN A 246 -28.74 10.39 4.21
CA GLN A 246 -29.04 9.02 3.82
C GLN A 246 -27.76 8.24 3.59
N GLY A 247 -27.57 7.17 4.36
CA GLY A 247 -26.48 6.21 4.17
C GLY A 247 -26.95 5.01 3.36
N TRP A 248 -26.26 4.71 2.26
CA TRP A 248 -26.60 3.60 1.38
C TRP A 248 -25.39 2.72 1.12
N SER A 249 -25.55 1.42 1.31
CA SER A 249 -24.52 0.43 1.01
C SER A 249 -24.72 -0.17 -0.36
N ILE A 250 -23.66 -0.21 -1.16
CA ILE A 250 -23.62 -0.95 -2.40
C ILE A 250 -23.10 -2.35 -2.09
N VAL A 251 -23.94 -3.35 -2.33
CA VAL A 251 -23.67 -4.77 -2.12
C VAL A 251 -23.85 -5.53 -3.41
N GLU A 252 -23.07 -6.59 -3.57
CA GLU A 252 -22.98 -7.36 -4.80
C GLU A 252 -23.13 -8.84 -4.44
N ASN A 253 -24.18 -9.49 -4.95
CA ASN A 253 -24.31 -10.93 -4.85
C ASN A 253 -23.57 -11.57 -6.03
N THR A 254 -22.32 -11.98 -5.83
CA THR A 254 -21.55 -12.71 -6.84
C THR A 254 -21.71 -14.23 -6.72
N THR A 255 -22.53 -14.76 -5.81
CA THR A 255 -22.79 -16.20 -5.73
C THR A 255 -23.64 -16.67 -6.91
N ASP A 256 -23.74 -17.99 -7.09
CA ASP A 256 -24.60 -18.59 -8.12
C ASP A 256 -26.01 -18.94 -7.59
N GLU A 257 -26.36 -18.48 -6.40
CA GLU A 257 -27.68 -18.64 -5.78
C GLU A 257 -28.34 -17.30 -5.49
N ASP A 258 -29.67 -17.28 -5.51
CA ASP A 258 -30.44 -16.09 -5.15
C ASP A 258 -30.46 -15.94 -3.62
N TRP A 259 -30.26 -14.73 -3.11
CA TRP A 259 -30.50 -14.43 -1.71
C TRP A 259 -31.99 -14.16 -1.54
N GLU A 260 -32.66 -14.94 -0.71
CA GLU A 260 -34.10 -14.82 -0.46
C GLU A 260 -34.34 -14.50 1.02
N ASN A 261 -34.77 -13.26 1.31
CA ASN A 261 -35.06 -12.79 2.67
C ASN A 261 -33.90 -13.03 3.65
N VAL A 262 -32.67 -12.77 3.24
CA VAL A 262 -31.50 -12.96 4.10
C VAL A 262 -31.34 -11.79 5.07
N SER A 263 -30.91 -12.11 6.29
CA SER A 263 -30.43 -11.14 7.26
C SER A 263 -29.04 -10.66 6.83
N LEU A 264 -28.94 -9.40 6.39
CA LEU A 264 -27.69 -8.84 5.88
C LEU A 264 -27.02 -7.98 6.95
N SER A 265 -25.77 -8.31 7.27
CA SER A 265 -24.91 -7.50 8.14
C SER A 265 -23.68 -7.01 7.37
N LEU A 266 -23.34 -5.73 7.51
CA LEU A 266 -22.15 -5.15 6.89
C LEU A 266 -21.12 -4.88 7.96
N VAL A 267 -19.94 -5.47 7.84
CA VAL A 267 -18.90 -5.41 8.86
C VAL A 267 -17.80 -4.45 8.41
N SER A 268 -17.55 -3.41 9.20
CA SER A 268 -16.51 -2.43 8.92
C SER A 268 -15.10 -2.95 9.18
N GLY A 269 -14.98 -3.98 10.02
CA GLY A 269 -13.73 -4.64 10.38
C GLY A 269 -13.03 -5.22 9.16
N ARG A 270 -11.69 -5.26 9.21
CA ARG A 270 -10.83 -5.92 8.22
C ARG A 270 -10.13 -7.10 8.89
N PRO A 271 -10.82 -8.23 9.14
CA PRO A 271 -10.16 -9.41 9.65
C PRO A 271 -9.05 -9.84 8.70
N VAL A 272 -7.95 -10.37 9.24
CA VAL A 272 -6.89 -10.96 8.43
C VAL A 272 -7.44 -12.21 7.76
N SER A 273 -7.49 -12.23 6.43
CA SER A 273 -7.83 -13.39 5.61
C SER A 273 -6.67 -13.70 4.67
N PHE A 274 -6.45 -14.98 4.41
CA PHE A 274 -5.44 -15.48 3.47
C PHE A 274 -5.99 -16.69 2.73
N VAL A 275 -5.58 -16.85 1.46
CA VAL A 275 -5.86 -18.04 0.68
C VAL A 275 -4.77 -19.06 0.94
N MET A 276 -5.15 -20.29 1.26
CA MET A 276 -4.25 -21.44 1.37
C MET A 276 -4.79 -22.53 0.47
N ASN A 277 -3.94 -23.12 -0.37
CA ASN A 277 -4.34 -24.26 -1.18
C ASN A 277 -4.49 -25.50 -0.28
N LEU A 278 -5.73 -25.79 0.09
CA LEU A 278 -6.15 -26.96 0.85
C LEU A 278 -6.82 -28.02 -0.05
N TYR A 279 -7.16 -27.63 -1.28
CA TYR A 279 -7.97 -28.43 -2.19
C TYR A 279 -7.12 -29.40 -3.04
N GLU A 280 -5.95 -28.96 -3.52
CA GLU A 280 -5.06 -29.82 -4.31
C GLU A 280 -4.22 -30.74 -3.40
N PRO A 281 -4.16 -32.05 -3.68
CA PRO A 281 -3.27 -32.96 -2.98
C PRO A 281 -1.80 -32.57 -3.20
N LEU A 282 -1.05 -32.38 -2.11
CA LEU A 282 0.39 -32.11 -2.17
C LEU A 282 1.18 -33.43 -2.16
N PHE A 283 1.89 -33.70 -3.26
CA PHE A 283 2.79 -34.85 -3.37
C PHE A 283 4.25 -34.42 -3.19
N MET A 284 5.00 -35.16 -2.37
CA MET A 284 6.46 -35.01 -2.27
C MET A 284 7.16 -36.02 -3.17
N SER A 285 8.15 -35.57 -3.95
CA SER A 285 9.02 -36.46 -4.72
C SER A 285 9.84 -37.32 -3.75
N ARG A 286 9.62 -38.64 -3.79
CA ARG A 286 10.36 -39.59 -2.98
C ARG A 286 11.63 -40.00 -3.73
N PRO A 287 12.82 -39.97 -3.11
CA PRO A 287 14.03 -40.48 -3.74
C PRO A 287 13.89 -41.99 -3.98
N THR A 288 14.24 -42.44 -5.18
CA THR A 288 14.30 -43.87 -5.48
C THR A 288 15.61 -44.42 -4.95
N LEU A 289 15.56 -45.21 -3.88
CA LEU A 289 16.70 -46.00 -3.43
C LEU A 289 16.86 -47.18 -4.40
N GLN A 290 17.94 -47.19 -5.17
CA GLN A 290 18.34 -48.42 -5.86
C GLN A 290 18.80 -49.42 -4.80
N PRO A 291 18.36 -50.69 -4.84
CA PRO A 291 18.90 -51.71 -3.96
C PRO A 291 20.41 -51.83 -4.19
N ASP A 292 21.21 -51.83 -3.12
CA ASP A 292 22.64 -52.15 -3.20
C ASP A 292 22.78 -53.59 -3.71
N VAL A 293 23.01 -53.74 -5.01
CA VAL A 293 23.37 -55.02 -5.60
C VAL A 293 24.82 -55.27 -5.20
N LEU A 294 24.98 -56.13 -4.18
CA LEU A 294 26.25 -56.70 -3.73
C LEU A 294 27.15 -56.98 -4.94
N ALA A 295 28.19 -56.17 -5.11
CA ALA A 295 29.22 -56.41 -6.11
C ALA A 295 29.83 -57.80 -5.83
N LEU A 296 29.58 -58.74 -6.75
CA LEU A 296 30.29 -60.01 -6.85
C LEU A 296 31.78 -59.74 -6.70
N LEU A 297 32.37 -60.38 -5.68
CA LEU A 297 33.79 -60.36 -5.37
C LEU A 297 34.63 -60.68 -6.62
N GLY A 298 35.09 -59.63 -7.29
CA GLY A 298 36.16 -59.68 -8.28
C GLY A 298 37.50 -59.59 -7.57
N VAL A 299 38.34 -60.60 -7.80
CA VAL A 299 39.67 -60.86 -7.23
C VAL A 299 40.54 -59.60 -7.12
N PRO A 300 41.25 -59.36 -6.00
CA PRO A 300 42.22 -58.27 -5.92
C PRO A 300 43.43 -58.58 -6.81
N VAL A 301 43.62 -57.77 -7.85
CA VAL A 301 44.90 -57.67 -8.57
C VAL A 301 45.79 -56.71 -7.77
N TYR A 302 46.93 -57.21 -7.30
CA TYR A 302 47.99 -56.37 -6.76
C TYR A 302 49.07 -56.22 -7.82
N GLU A 303 49.42 -54.98 -8.17
CA GLU A 303 50.78 -54.66 -8.60
C GLU A 303 51.14 -53.17 -8.40
N ALA A 304 52.25 -52.99 -7.68
CA ALA A 304 53.32 -51.99 -7.70
C ALA A 304 53.07 -50.47 -7.64
N GLU A 305 53.91 -49.84 -6.81
CA GLU A 305 54.05 -48.41 -6.51
C GLU A 305 54.83 -47.59 -7.57
N MET A 306 54.67 -46.25 -7.43
CA MET A 306 55.48 -45.12 -7.92
C MET A 306 55.34 -44.79 -9.43
N GLU A 307 55.24 -43.53 -9.88
CA GLU A 307 55.75 -42.26 -9.34
C GLU A 307 55.08 -41.05 -10.04
N ASP A 308 54.98 -39.95 -9.31
CA ASP A 308 54.91 -38.52 -9.71
C ASP A 308 54.19 -38.06 -10.99
N ARG A 309 53.15 -37.22 -10.79
CA ARG A 309 53.09 -35.87 -11.39
C ARG A 309 52.43 -34.86 -10.44
N ASP A 310 53.29 -34.05 -9.83
CA ASP A 310 52.99 -32.75 -9.24
C ASP A 310 52.02 -31.89 -10.07
N LYS A 311 50.96 -31.41 -9.40
CA LYS A 311 50.55 -29.99 -9.28
C LYS A 311 49.09 -29.92 -8.85
N PHE A 312 48.85 -29.60 -7.58
CA PHE A 312 47.83 -28.64 -7.09
C PHE A 312 47.83 -28.73 -5.56
N SER A 313 48.51 -27.79 -4.91
CA SER A 313 48.57 -27.72 -3.44
C SER A 313 47.28 -27.10 -2.85
N PRO A 314 46.73 -27.66 -1.76
CA PRO A 314 45.48 -27.23 -1.11
C PRO A 314 45.61 -25.93 -0.27
N GLU A 315 46.56 -25.06 -0.60
CA GLU A 315 46.76 -23.77 0.09
C GLU A 315 46.00 -22.60 -0.54
N MET A 316 45.53 -22.71 -1.79
CA MET A 316 44.72 -21.65 -2.41
C MET A 316 43.23 -21.71 -2.01
N VAL A 317 42.69 -22.88 -1.63
CA VAL A 317 41.30 -23.00 -1.14
C VAL A 317 41.15 -22.52 0.31
N ARG A 318 42.25 -22.52 1.08
CA ARG A 318 42.23 -22.13 2.50
C ARG A 318 42.34 -20.62 2.72
N LYS A 319 42.70 -19.84 1.68
CA LYS A 319 42.86 -18.39 1.76
C LYS A 319 41.61 -17.62 1.34
N GLU A 320 40.71 -18.21 0.56
CA GLU A 320 39.41 -17.60 0.22
C GLU A 320 38.32 -17.84 1.28
N MET A 321 38.32 -18.99 1.98
CA MET A 321 37.36 -19.22 3.07
C MET A 321 37.67 -18.49 4.40
N ARG A 322 38.80 -17.78 4.50
CA ARG A 322 39.16 -17.00 5.70
C ARG A 322 38.83 -15.52 5.61
N ARG A 323 38.21 -15.05 4.52
CA ARG A 323 37.79 -13.66 4.34
C ARG A 323 36.32 -13.37 4.62
N GLU A 324 35.48 -14.39 4.83
CA GLU A 324 34.06 -14.20 5.18
C GLU A 324 33.69 -14.54 6.64
N ALA A 325 34.63 -14.99 7.47
CA ALA A 325 34.39 -15.36 8.88
C ALA A 325 34.96 -14.37 9.91
N ARG A 326 34.98 -13.06 9.60
CA ARG A 326 35.24 -11.97 10.56
C ARG A 326 34.21 -10.85 10.39
N GLY A 327 33.02 -11.07 10.94
CA GLY A 327 31.95 -10.08 10.89
C GLY A 327 30.70 -10.41 11.70
N ARG A 328 30.83 -10.86 12.96
CA ARG A 328 29.93 -10.54 14.11
C ARG A 328 30.13 -11.54 15.25
N LYS A 329 30.60 -11.03 16.39
CA LYS A 329 30.56 -11.68 17.72
C LYS A 329 30.08 -10.63 18.72
N GLY A 330 29.25 -11.05 19.67
CA GLY A 330 28.82 -10.32 20.87
C GLY A 330 27.31 -10.06 20.85
N TYR A 331 26.49 -10.49 21.80
CA TYR A 331 26.72 -10.86 23.21
C TYR A 331 25.70 -11.94 23.63
N GLY A 332 26.13 -12.83 24.53
CA GLY A 332 25.27 -13.78 25.23
C GLY A 332 24.99 -13.38 26.68
N GLU A 333 24.05 -14.12 27.25
CA GLU A 333 23.80 -14.39 28.68
C GLU A 333 23.08 -13.34 29.54
N THR A 334 21.84 -13.67 29.93
CA THR A 334 21.50 -14.03 31.33
C THR A 334 20.09 -14.62 31.41
N MET A 335 20.00 -15.88 31.84
CA MET A 335 18.81 -16.50 32.42
C MET A 335 19.27 -17.45 33.52
N SER A 336 19.03 -17.07 34.78
CA SER A 336 18.68 -17.99 35.87
C SER A 336 18.29 -17.15 37.09
N ASP A 337 17.00 -17.18 37.44
CA ASP A 337 16.47 -17.28 38.79
C ASP A 337 15.03 -16.74 38.83
N ALA A 338 14.08 -17.66 39.01
CA ALA A 338 12.90 -17.53 39.86
C ALA A 338 11.84 -18.56 39.42
N ALA A 339 11.99 -19.79 39.91
CA ALA A 339 10.84 -20.65 40.13
C ALA A 339 10.07 -20.12 41.35
N GLY A 340 8.75 -19.97 41.21
CA GLY A 340 7.82 -19.90 42.33
C GLY A 340 6.98 -18.64 42.41
N SER A 341 5.79 -18.65 41.80
CA SER A 341 4.57 -18.23 42.48
C SER A 341 3.33 -18.66 41.68
N VAL A 342 2.47 -19.39 42.38
CA VAL A 342 1.16 -19.88 41.98
C VAL A 342 0.19 -18.71 41.94
N LEU A 343 -0.48 -18.47 40.82
CA LEU A 343 -1.83 -17.89 40.82
C LEU A 343 -2.68 -18.63 39.79
N SER A 344 -3.65 -19.36 40.32
CA SER A 344 -4.75 -20.01 39.63
C SER A 344 -5.51 -18.99 38.76
N ALA A 345 -5.29 -19.04 37.45
CA ALA A 345 -6.27 -18.52 36.52
C ALA A 345 -7.44 -19.52 36.51
N GLN A 346 -8.53 -19.17 37.16
CA GLN A 346 -9.82 -19.83 36.98
C GLN A 346 -10.09 -19.91 35.48
N ALA A 347 -10.27 -21.13 34.99
CA ALA A 347 -10.78 -21.36 33.65
C ALA A 347 -12.09 -20.60 33.51
N ALA A 348 -12.10 -19.58 32.65
CA ALA A 348 -13.34 -19.05 32.12
C ALA A 348 -14.07 -20.24 31.45
N PRO A 349 -15.38 -20.43 31.69
CA PRO A 349 -16.12 -21.49 31.03
C PRO A 349 -15.98 -21.28 29.51
N ALA A 350 -15.54 -22.32 28.82
CA ALA A 350 -15.54 -22.34 27.36
C ALA A 350 -17.00 -22.18 26.92
N MET A 351 -17.37 -21.01 26.42
CA MET A 351 -18.65 -20.82 25.74
C MET A 351 -18.73 -21.84 24.61
N HIS A 352 -19.80 -22.63 24.62
CA HIS A 352 -20.05 -23.62 23.57
C HIS A 352 -20.34 -22.85 22.27
N LEU A 353 -19.77 -23.27 21.14
CA LEU A 353 -20.02 -22.64 19.84
C LEU A 353 -21.54 -22.53 19.51
N GLY A 354 -22.36 -23.43 20.06
CA GLY A 354 -23.82 -23.38 19.98
C GLY A 354 -24.49 -22.23 20.76
N GLU A 355 -23.91 -21.78 21.88
CA GLU A 355 -24.36 -20.57 22.59
C GLU A 355 -23.99 -19.31 21.81
N MET A 356 -22.87 -19.32 21.08
CA MET A 356 -22.44 -18.20 20.23
C MET A 356 -23.34 -18.02 19.00
N VAL A 357 -23.82 -19.12 18.41
CA VAL A 357 -24.81 -19.08 17.31
C VAL A 357 -26.20 -18.69 17.84
N GLY A 358 -26.56 -19.12 19.06
CA GLY A 358 -27.79 -18.70 19.75
C GLY A 358 -27.80 -17.21 20.12
N ALA A 359 -26.65 -16.65 20.52
CA ALA A 359 -26.48 -15.23 20.84
C ALA A 359 -26.55 -14.32 19.59
N MET A 360 -26.12 -14.82 18.42
CA MET A 360 -26.29 -14.11 17.14
C MET A 360 -27.75 -14.11 16.64
N ALA A 361 -28.51 -15.18 16.91
CA ALA A 361 -29.92 -15.28 16.55
C ALA A 361 -30.84 -14.42 17.44
N SER A 362 -30.40 -14.04 18.64
CA SER A 362 -31.11 -13.09 19.50
C SER A 362 -30.68 -11.65 19.18
N GLY A 363 -31.41 -10.99 18.28
CA GLY A 363 -31.15 -9.61 17.92
C GLY A 363 -31.15 -8.65 19.12
N ALA A 364 -30.15 -7.78 19.16
CA ALA A 364 -30.17 -6.55 19.93
C ALA A 364 -29.28 -5.52 19.23
N THR A 365 -29.91 -4.42 18.79
CA THR A 365 -29.36 -3.08 18.61
C THR A 365 -27.85 -2.92 18.78
N GLY A 366 -27.17 -2.60 17.67
CA GLY A 366 -25.78 -2.13 17.58
C GLY A 366 -24.97 -2.26 18.87
N SER A 367 -24.47 -3.46 19.14
CA SER A 367 -23.56 -3.68 20.25
C SER A 367 -22.15 -3.25 19.84
N ASP A 368 -21.56 -2.40 20.66
CA ASP A 368 -20.18 -1.95 20.56
C ASP A 368 -19.25 -3.09 21.05
N GLU A 369 -19.24 -4.22 20.33
CA GLU A 369 -18.40 -5.38 20.62
C GLU A 369 -17.08 -5.30 19.83
N GLY A 370 -16.18 -4.44 20.34
CA GLY A 370 -14.77 -4.37 19.91
C GLY A 370 -14.50 -3.49 18.68
N GLU A 371 -13.26 -3.50 18.19
CA GLU A 371 -12.77 -2.67 17.05
C GLU A 371 -13.52 -2.86 15.71
N GLN A 372 -14.62 -3.62 15.68
CA GLN A 372 -15.41 -3.96 14.50
C GLN A 372 -16.85 -3.45 14.65
N PHE A 373 -17.31 -2.61 13.72
CA PHE A 373 -18.68 -2.10 13.71
C PHE A 373 -19.54 -2.93 12.76
N PHE A 374 -20.73 -3.33 13.23
CA PHE A 374 -21.72 -4.08 12.47
C PHE A 374 -22.88 -3.15 12.09
N PHE A 375 -23.16 -3.03 10.80
CA PHE A 375 -24.38 -2.37 10.30
C PHE A 375 -25.38 -3.45 9.93
N HIS A 376 -26.37 -3.65 10.81
CA HIS A 376 -27.44 -4.60 10.57
C HIS A 376 -28.52 -3.95 9.69
N ILE A 377 -28.89 -4.59 8.59
CA ILE A 377 -29.97 -4.11 7.74
C ILE A 377 -31.28 -4.58 8.33
N ASN A 378 -32.10 -3.64 8.83
CA ASN A 378 -33.33 -3.95 9.55
C ASN A 378 -34.36 -4.75 8.74
N ASN A 379 -34.32 -4.65 7.42
CA ASN A 379 -35.24 -5.36 6.53
C ASN A 379 -34.52 -6.50 5.82
N PRO A 380 -35.11 -7.71 5.75
CA PRO A 380 -34.55 -8.82 4.99
C PRO A 380 -34.27 -8.41 3.54
N VAL A 381 -33.10 -8.81 3.03
CA VAL A 381 -32.65 -8.47 1.67
C VAL A 381 -32.91 -9.64 0.74
N THR A 382 -33.49 -9.35 -0.42
CA THR A 382 -33.60 -10.31 -1.53
C THR A 382 -32.79 -9.79 -2.70
N LEU A 383 -31.82 -10.57 -3.17
CA LEU A 383 -30.90 -10.18 -4.24
C LEU A 383 -30.59 -11.39 -5.11
N ALA A 384 -31.04 -11.36 -6.37
CA ALA A 384 -30.77 -12.44 -7.29
C ALA A 384 -29.27 -12.60 -7.54
N ARG A 385 -28.87 -13.81 -7.92
CA ARG A 385 -27.49 -14.14 -8.26
C ARG A 385 -26.94 -13.18 -9.31
N ARG A 386 -25.67 -12.82 -9.15
CA ARG A 386 -24.91 -11.95 -10.07
C ARG A 386 -25.54 -10.57 -10.26
N GLN A 387 -26.23 -10.05 -9.24
CA GLN A 387 -26.78 -8.70 -9.23
C GLN A 387 -26.17 -7.84 -8.13
N SER A 388 -26.25 -6.53 -8.32
CA SER A 388 -25.85 -5.52 -7.35
C SER A 388 -27.09 -4.78 -6.85
N ALA A 389 -27.12 -4.46 -5.57
CA ALA A 389 -28.18 -3.66 -4.97
C ALA A 389 -27.60 -2.52 -4.14
N MET A 390 -28.38 -1.43 -4.08
CA MET A 390 -28.16 -0.34 -3.16
C MET A 390 -29.14 -0.49 -2.00
N VAL A 391 -28.63 -0.83 -0.83
CA VAL A 391 -29.42 -1.13 0.37
C VAL A 391 -29.35 0.07 1.31
N PRO A 392 -30.50 0.59 1.80
CA PRO A 392 -30.50 1.69 2.75
C PRO A 392 -29.99 1.20 4.11
N VAL A 393 -28.98 1.88 4.65
CA VAL A 393 -28.45 1.62 5.99
C VAL A 393 -29.18 2.47 7.02
N PHE A 394 -29.34 3.77 6.72
CA PHE A 394 -30.09 4.70 7.56
C PHE A 394 -30.59 5.88 6.73
N ASN A 395 -31.59 6.59 7.26
CA ASN A 395 -32.14 7.81 6.69
C ASN A 395 -32.62 8.70 7.84
N GLU A 396 -31.76 9.61 8.29
CA GLU A 396 -31.94 10.37 9.52
C GLU A 396 -31.82 11.87 9.27
N GLU A 397 -32.48 12.67 10.11
CA GLU A 397 -32.30 14.11 10.15
C GLU A 397 -31.12 14.43 11.10
N ILE A 398 -30.16 15.21 10.61
CA ILE A 398 -28.96 15.59 11.35
C ILE A 398 -28.86 17.12 11.48
N PRO A 399 -28.35 17.63 12.62
CA PRO A 399 -27.99 19.04 12.74
C PRO A 399 -26.84 19.38 11.77
N LEU A 400 -26.94 20.54 11.14
CA LEU A 400 -25.85 21.12 10.38
C LEU A 400 -25.78 22.63 10.53
N HIS A 401 -24.65 23.19 10.14
CA HIS A 401 -24.46 24.62 9.96
C HIS A 401 -23.82 24.90 8.59
N LYS A 402 -24.44 25.73 7.76
CA LYS A 402 -23.89 26.13 6.46
C LYS A 402 -22.78 27.15 6.66
N LEU A 403 -21.64 26.93 6.00
CA LEU A 403 -20.47 27.81 6.10
C LEU A 403 -19.64 27.79 4.82
N SER A 404 -18.72 28.74 4.68
CA SER A 404 -17.77 28.80 3.56
C SER A 404 -16.34 28.64 4.09
N ILE A 405 -15.53 27.79 3.47
CA ILE A 405 -14.20 27.41 3.95
C ILE A 405 -13.16 27.99 3.01
N TYR A 406 -12.38 28.95 3.49
CA TYR A 406 -11.28 29.53 2.73
C TYR A 406 -9.97 28.86 3.11
N ASN A 407 -9.33 28.21 2.13
CA ASN A 407 -7.98 27.69 2.29
C ASN A 407 -7.11 28.17 1.11
N PRO A 408 -6.15 29.08 1.35
CA PRO A 408 -5.37 29.69 0.27
C PRO A 408 -4.46 28.69 -0.46
N ASN A 409 -4.21 27.50 0.11
CA ASN A 409 -3.45 26.44 -0.56
C ASN A 409 -4.34 25.58 -1.48
N GLN A 410 -5.67 25.62 -1.33
CA GLN A 410 -6.62 24.91 -2.18
C GLN A 410 -7.15 25.81 -3.29
N LEU A 411 -7.67 26.98 -2.92
CA LEU A 411 -8.21 27.97 -3.85
C LEU A 411 -7.86 29.37 -3.34
N ALA A 412 -7.20 30.16 -4.18
CA ALA A 412 -6.60 31.43 -3.75
C ALA A 412 -7.64 32.55 -3.59
N ASP A 413 -8.63 32.62 -4.48
CA ASP A 413 -9.47 33.82 -4.62
C ASP A 413 -10.90 33.64 -4.10
N HIS A 414 -11.33 32.39 -3.89
CA HIS A 414 -12.70 32.06 -3.47
C HIS A 414 -12.69 30.98 -2.38
N PRO A 415 -13.62 31.04 -1.41
CA PRO A 415 -13.84 29.94 -0.49
C PRO A 415 -14.63 28.79 -1.13
N MET A 416 -14.65 27.66 -0.45
CA MET A 416 -15.48 26.51 -0.78
C MET A 416 -16.74 26.52 0.08
N ARG A 417 -17.94 26.46 -0.51
CA ARG A 417 -19.18 26.18 0.24
C ARG A 417 -19.08 24.82 0.92
N GLY A 418 -19.49 24.80 2.18
CA GLY A 418 -19.46 23.62 3.02
C GLY A 418 -20.55 23.62 4.07
N VAL A 419 -20.57 22.53 4.82
CA VAL A 419 -21.41 22.39 6.02
C VAL A 419 -20.57 21.79 7.13
N GLU A 420 -20.78 22.28 8.34
CA GLU A 420 -20.44 21.56 9.56
C GLU A 420 -21.63 20.68 9.94
N LEU A 421 -21.43 19.38 10.05
CA LEU A 421 -22.47 18.43 10.43
C LEU A 421 -22.12 17.74 11.74
N GLN A 422 -23.13 17.42 12.53
CA GLN A 422 -22.98 16.61 13.73
C GLN A 422 -23.54 15.21 13.49
N ASN A 423 -22.76 14.18 13.81
CA ASN A 423 -23.19 12.80 13.63
C ASN A 423 -24.18 12.36 14.73
N SER A 424 -25.48 12.58 14.50
CA SER A 424 -26.57 12.16 15.38
C SER A 424 -27.24 10.83 14.97
N THR A 425 -26.63 10.05 14.07
CA THR A 425 -27.22 8.81 13.53
C THR A 425 -27.19 7.61 14.49
N GLY A 426 -26.53 7.74 15.65
CA GLY A 426 -26.32 6.65 16.61
C GLY A 426 -25.34 5.58 16.14
N MET A 427 -24.61 5.81 15.04
CA MET A 427 -23.58 4.91 14.52
C MET A 427 -22.36 5.68 14.02
N VAL A 428 -21.23 4.98 13.85
CA VAL A 428 -20.03 5.55 13.24
C VAL A 428 -20.24 5.69 11.73
N LEU A 429 -20.05 6.89 11.18
CA LEU A 429 -20.07 7.12 9.74
C LEU A 429 -18.73 6.70 9.14
N LEU A 430 -18.78 5.79 8.16
CA LEU A 430 -17.59 5.32 7.47
C LEU A 430 -17.19 6.29 6.34
N PRO A 431 -15.90 6.34 5.96
CA PRO A 431 -15.48 7.17 4.84
C PRO A 431 -16.21 6.80 3.54
N GLY A 432 -16.65 7.79 2.78
CA GLY A 432 -17.36 7.60 1.52
C GLY A 432 -17.69 8.90 0.79
N PRO A 433 -18.09 8.81 -0.50
CA PRO A 433 -18.59 9.96 -1.25
C PRO A 433 -19.95 10.41 -0.71
N VAL A 434 -20.16 11.72 -0.68
CA VAL A 434 -21.42 12.38 -0.33
C VAL A 434 -21.87 13.18 -1.53
N THR A 435 -23.07 12.93 -2.03
CA THR A 435 -23.71 13.82 -2.99
C THR A 435 -24.60 14.80 -2.23
N VAL A 436 -24.38 16.09 -2.45
CA VAL A 436 -25.08 17.18 -1.75
C VAL A 436 -26.16 17.76 -2.65
N PHE A 437 -27.38 17.83 -2.12
CA PHE A 437 -28.53 18.47 -2.76
C PHE A 437 -28.93 19.69 -1.93
N ASP A 438 -29.11 20.84 -2.58
CA ASP A 438 -29.67 22.05 -1.98
C ASP A 438 -31.14 22.14 -2.41
N GLY A 439 -32.05 21.80 -1.49
CA GLY A 439 -33.43 21.44 -1.83
C GLY A 439 -33.49 20.28 -2.84
N ASN A 440 -34.02 20.54 -4.03
CA ASN A 440 -34.15 19.54 -5.10
C ASN A 440 -33.06 19.63 -6.18
N LEU A 441 -32.07 20.50 -6.02
CA LEU A 441 -31.02 20.74 -7.00
C LEU A 441 -29.70 20.10 -6.55
N TYR A 442 -28.98 19.52 -7.49
CA TYR A 442 -27.61 19.04 -7.23
C TYR A 442 -26.70 20.24 -6.96
N ALA A 443 -26.11 20.27 -5.76
CA ALA A 443 -25.23 21.33 -5.30
C ALA A 443 -23.75 20.99 -5.51
N GLY A 444 -23.39 19.70 -5.42
CA GLY A 444 -22.03 19.22 -5.62
C GLY A 444 -21.77 17.87 -4.98
N ASP A 445 -20.51 17.45 -5.00
CA ASP A 445 -20.05 16.25 -4.33
C ASP A 445 -18.98 16.59 -3.29
N ALA A 446 -19.02 15.87 -2.18
CA ALA A 446 -18.07 15.97 -1.09
C ALA A 446 -17.54 14.57 -0.70
N ARG A 447 -16.54 14.56 0.17
CA ARG A 447 -16.00 13.33 0.75
C ARG A 447 -16.15 13.37 2.26
N LEU A 448 -16.87 12.39 2.81
CA LEU A 448 -16.96 12.21 4.25
C LEU A 448 -15.75 11.40 4.74
N PRO A 449 -15.02 11.88 5.75
CA PRO A 449 -14.08 11.05 6.49
C PRO A 449 -14.82 10.11 7.46
N ARG A 450 -14.07 9.35 8.27
CA ARG A 450 -14.69 8.60 9.36
C ARG A 450 -15.15 9.58 10.44
N VAL A 451 -16.42 9.54 10.81
CA VAL A 451 -16.98 10.38 11.88
C VAL A 451 -17.50 9.49 13.00
N ALA A 452 -16.97 9.67 14.21
CA ALA A 452 -17.43 8.94 15.39
C ALA A 452 -18.87 9.33 15.75
N GLU A 453 -19.55 8.54 16.57
CA GLU A 453 -20.86 8.91 17.09
C GLU A 453 -20.78 10.25 17.84
N LYS A 454 -21.73 11.17 17.59
CA LYS A 454 -21.77 12.53 18.15
C LYS A 454 -20.56 13.40 17.80
N GLY A 455 -19.72 12.98 16.86
CA GLY A 455 -18.61 13.78 16.35
C GLY A 455 -19.08 14.84 15.36
N ASP A 456 -18.42 15.99 15.39
CA ASP A 456 -18.64 17.07 14.43
C ASP A 456 -17.66 16.96 13.26
N GLN A 457 -18.12 17.27 12.05
CA GLN A 457 -17.30 17.18 10.85
C GLN A 457 -17.67 18.27 9.85
N ILE A 458 -16.66 18.96 9.33
CA ILE A 458 -16.82 19.91 8.23
C ILE A 458 -16.58 19.20 6.89
N ILE A 459 -17.46 19.42 5.91
CA ILE A 459 -17.28 18.98 4.52
C ILE A 459 -17.50 20.15 3.55
N SER A 460 -16.73 20.21 2.47
CA SER A 460 -16.91 21.17 1.38
C SER A 460 -17.44 20.45 0.12
N PHE A 461 -18.31 21.12 -0.64
CA PHE A 461 -19.00 20.51 -1.80
C PHE A 461 -19.01 21.38 -3.08
N ALA A 462 -18.82 22.70 -2.98
CA ALA A 462 -18.81 23.59 -4.15
C ALA A 462 -17.90 24.81 -3.92
N VAL A 463 -17.56 25.54 -4.97
CA VAL A 463 -16.89 26.85 -4.86
C VAL A 463 -17.95 27.92 -4.58
N ASP A 464 -17.67 28.83 -3.65
CA ASP A 464 -18.51 29.98 -3.36
C ASP A 464 -18.09 31.17 -4.24
N LEU A 465 -18.76 31.33 -5.40
CA LEU A 465 -18.41 32.36 -6.38
C LEU A 465 -18.89 33.77 -5.98
N ASP A 466 -19.77 33.87 -4.98
CA ASP A 466 -20.30 35.15 -4.51
C ASP A 466 -19.37 35.81 -3.49
N VAL A 467 -18.36 35.09 -3.00
CA VAL A 467 -17.38 35.60 -2.05
C VAL A 467 -15.99 35.65 -2.70
N ASP A 468 -15.39 36.84 -2.75
CA ASP A 468 -13.99 37.01 -3.12
C ASP A 468 -13.14 37.20 -1.86
N ILE A 469 -11.97 36.57 -1.81
CA ILE A 469 -11.01 36.76 -0.72
C ILE A 469 -9.65 37.06 -1.30
N ASN A 470 -9.12 38.25 -1.01
CA ASN A 470 -7.74 38.62 -1.32
C ASN A 470 -6.87 38.45 -0.06
N LYS A 471 -5.72 37.79 -0.22
CA LYS A 471 -4.76 37.55 0.86
C LYS A 471 -3.52 38.41 0.65
N GLU A 472 -3.31 39.36 1.54
CA GLU A 472 -2.11 40.18 1.58
C GLU A 472 -1.24 39.76 2.76
N GLN A 473 0.08 39.74 2.58
CA GLN A 473 1.01 39.32 3.63
C GLN A 473 2.17 40.29 3.73
N GLU A 474 2.34 40.86 4.92
CA GLU A 474 3.41 41.76 5.27
C GLU A 474 4.33 41.13 6.32
N ASN A 475 5.64 41.29 6.12
CA ASN A 475 6.64 40.82 7.07
C ASN A 475 7.37 42.01 7.65
N HIS A 476 7.24 42.18 8.97
CA HIS A 476 7.93 43.21 9.74
C HIS A 476 9.09 42.58 10.52
N ARG A 477 10.28 43.15 10.36
CA ARG A 477 11.45 42.81 11.17
C ARG A 477 11.60 43.87 12.26
N LEU A 478 11.28 43.51 13.50
CA LEU A 478 11.45 44.38 14.66
C LEU A 478 12.69 43.93 15.45
N ILE A 479 13.71 44.80 15.51
CA ILE A 479 14.89 44.53 16.35
C ILE A 479 14.48 44.81 17.79
N SER A 480 14.58 43.78 18.66
CA SER A 480 14.04 43.87 20.02
C SER A 480 15.10 44.08 21.09
N GLU A 481 16.29 43.51 20.88
CA GLU A 481 17.40 43.64 21.81
C GLU A 481 18.71 43.36 21.06
N VAL A 482 19.72 44.18 21.31
CA VAL A 482 21.08 43.97 20.83
C VAL A 482 22.01 43.82 22.02
N ARG A 483 22.76 42.73 22.04
CA ARG A 483 23.72 42.43 23.10
C ARG A 483 25.09 42.14 22.52
N ILE A 484 26.09 42.83 23.05
CA ILE A 484 27.49 42.54 22.80
C ILE A 484 28.05 41.92 24.07
N ILE A 485 28.52 40.68 24.01
CA ILE A 485 29.15 40.00 25.16
C ILE A 485 30.50 39.45 24.69
N LYS A 486 31.60 39.97 25.25
CA LYS A 486 32.98 39.55 24.93
C LYS A 486 33.24 39.55 23.42
N GLY A 487 32.80 40.59 22.72
CA GLY A 487 33.02 40.75 21.28
C GLY A 487 32.09 39.91 20.38
N VAL A 488 31.10 39.22 20.94
CA VAL A 488 30.02 38.56 20.18
C VAL A 488 28.80 39.47 20.16
N TYR A 489 28.42 39.90 18.96
CA TYR A 489 27.18 40.63 18.68
C TYR A 489 26.04 39.62 18.55
N THR A 490 25.06 39.72 19.44
CA THR A 490 23.83 38.92 19.42
C THR A 490 22.65 39.86 19.20
N GLU A 491 21.95 39.66 18.10
CA GLU A 491 20.72 40.39 17.78
C GLU A 491 19.52 39.49 18.03
N THR A 492 18.62 39.95 18.89
CA THR A 492 17.32 39.31 19.09
C THR A 492 16.32 39.98 18.18
N VAL A 493 15.99 39.30 17.09
CA VAL A 493 15.06 39.78 16.07
C VAL A 493 13.69 39.20 16.37
N LYS A 494 12.70 40.07 16.58
CA LYS A 494 11.29 39.69 16.58
C LYS A 494 10.77 39.87 15.16
N LEU A 495 10.52 38.76 14.50
CA LEU A 495 9.84 38.75 13.22
C LEU A 495 8.34 38.72 13.48
N GLU A 496 7.62 39.66 12.87
CA GLU A 496 6.18 39.71 12.90
C GLU A 496 5.66 39.53 11.48
N ARG A 497 4.82 38.52 11.29
CA ARG A 497 4.15 38.24 10.02
C ARG A 497 2.70 38.61 10.19
N THR A 498 2.25 39.61 9.45
CA THR A 498 0.85 40.01 9.39
C THR A 498 0.26 39.51 8.09
N THR A 499 -0.82 38.73 8.17
CA THR A 499 -1.60 38.27 7.02
C THR A 499 -2.98 38.90 7.11
N GLU A 500 -3.37 39.66 6.10
CA GLU A 500 -4.69 40.27 6.01
C GLU A 500 -5.52 39.53 4.95
N TYR A 501 -6.74 39.17 5.34
CA TYR A 501 -7.74 38.57 4.47
C TYR A 501 -8.81 39.61 4.24
N ILE A 502 -8.86 40.16 3.03
CA ILE A 502 -9.88 41.11 2.60
C ILE A 502 -10.99 40.30 1.96
N ILE A 503 -12.13 40.23 2.63
CA ILE A 503 -13.26 39.38 2.27
C ILE A 503 -14.37 40.28 1.74
N ASN A 504 -14.87 39.98 0.54
CA ASN A 504 -15.96 40.70 -0.10
C ASN A 504 -17.12 39.74 -0.37
N ASN A 505 -18.25 39.94 0.30
CA ASN A 505 -19.47 39.16 0.10
C ASN A 505 -20.39 39.91 -0.88
N LYS A 506 -20.56 39.38 -2.09
CA LYS A 506 -21.47 39.95 -3.10
C LYS A 506 -22.91 39.44 -2.99
N SER A 507 -23.15 38.40 -2.20
CA SER A 507 -24.49 37.83 -2.03
C SER A 507 -25.37 38.71 -1.13
N GLU A 508 -26.69 38.55 -1.22
CA GLU A 508 -27.65 39.26 -0.36
C GLU A 508 -27.70 38.70 1.07
N ASP A 509 -27.26 37.46 1.24
CA ASP A 509 -27.30 36.73 2.50
C ASP A 509 -25.99 36.90 3.30
N GLU A 510 -26.07 36.79 4.63
CA GLU A 510 -24.88 36.67 5.48
C GLU A 510 -24.06 35.43 5.07
N ARG A 511 -22.73 35.55 5.15
CA ARG A 511 -21.79 34.43 4.97
C ARG A 511 -20.92 34.28 6.20
N GLU A 512 -20.89 33.06 6.73
CA GLU A 512 -19.97 32.66 7.80
C GLU A 512 -18.77 31.92 7.19
N ILE A 513 -17.57 32.49 7.34
CA ILE A 513 -16.38 32.06 6.63
C ILE A 513 -15.34 31.53 7.62
N ILE A 514 -14.96 30.27 7.45
CA ILE A 514 -13.85 29.62 8.16
C ILE A 514 -12.56 29.78 7.36
N ILE A 515 -11.62 30.57 7.87
CA ILE A 515 -10.29 30.76 7.30
C ILE A 515 -9.34 29.70 7.85
N GLU A 516 -8.84 28.82 6.98
CA GLU A 516 -7.80 27.85 7.32
C GLU A 516 -6.40 28.41 7.01
N GLN A 517 -5.70 28.85 8.06
CA GLN A 517 -4.32 29.31 7.95
C GLN A 517 -3.33 28.21 8.35
N GLY A 518 -2.38 27.90 7.47
CA GLY A 518 -1.31 26.94 7.76
C GLY A 518 -0.42 27.36 8.94
N LYS A 519 -0.25 26.47 9.92
CA LYS A 519 0.69 26.59 11.04
C LYS A 519 2.11 26.51 10.50
N VAL A 520 2.93 27.51 10.80
CA VAL A 520 4.35 27.49 10.43
C VAL A 520 5.19 27.19 11.65
N SER A 521 6.06 26.18 11.52
CA SER A 521 6.92 25.75 12.62
C SER A 521 7.80 26.89 13.14
N GLY A 522 7.80 27.08 14.45
CA GLY A 522 8.54 28.14 15.15
C GLY A 522 7.91 29.54 15.08
N TRP A 523 6.68 29.66 14.59
CA TRP A 523 5.88 30.88 14.68
C TRP A 523 4.72 30.69 15.66
N ASP A 524 4.54 31.66 16.55
CA ASP A 524 3.48 31.68 17.53
C ASP A 524 2.38 32.64 17.08
N LEU A 525 1.12 32.23 17.20
CA LEU A 525 -0.02 33.10 16.92
C LEU A 525 -0.13 34.19 17.98
N ALA A 526 -0.15 35.45 17.56
CA ALA A 526 -0.27 36.60 18.45
C ALA A 526 -1.64 37.28 18.36
N GLU A 527 -2.20 37.40 17.15
CA GLU A 527 -3.53 37.95 16.91
C GLU A 527 -4.24 37.16 15.80
N PRO A 528 -5.51 36.76 15.97
CA PRO A 528 -6.23 36.73 17.26
C PRO A 528 -5.50 35.83 18.27
N ARG A 529 -5.68 36.08 19.58
CA ARG A 529 -4.93 35.38 20.64
C ARG A 529 -5.17 33.88 20.65
N GLU A 530 -6.38 33.46 20.32
CA GLU A 530 -6.76 32.05 20.22
C GLU A 530 -7.53 31.85 18.91
N PRO A 531 -7.25 30.76 18.18
CA PRO A 531 -8.10 30.33 17.08
C PRO A 531 -9.40 29.73 17.63
N GLU A 532 -10.47 29.73 16.86
CA GLU A 532 -11.72 29.08 17.24
C GLU A 532 -11.55 27.55 17.30
N SER A 533 -10.79 26.99 16.34
CA SER A 533 -10.32 25.62 16.42
C SER A 533 -8.95 25.46 15.75
N SER A 534 -8.23 24.37 16.03
CA SER A 534 -6.96 24.12 15.38
C SER A 534 -6.75 22.64 15.08
N THR A 535 -6.22 22.36 13.90
CA THR A 535 -5.80 21.02 13.50
C THR A 535 -4.29 20.87 13.69
N ILE A 536 -3.73 19.71 13.35
CA ILE A 536 -2.28 19.50 13.41
C ILE A 536 -1.53 20.53 12.56
N ASN A 537 -2.09 20.91 11.41
CA ASN A 537 -1.41 21.72 10.41
C ASN A 537 -2.01 23.12 10.21
N ASN A 538 -3.25 23.39 10.64
CA ASN A 538 -3.91 24.68 10.36
C ASN A 538 -4.55 25.28 11.62
N TYR A 539 -4.58 26.61 11.70
CA TYR A 539 -5.48 27.39 12.54
C TYR A 539 -6.78 27.64 11.78
N ARG A 540 -7.92 27.63 12.48
CA ARG A 540 -9.23 27.98 11.94
C ARG A 540 -9.78 29.21 12.65
N PHE A 541 -10.22 30.17 11.85
CA PHE A 541 -10.84 31.40 12.32
C PHE A 541 -12.18 31.58 11.65
N ASN A 542 -13.19 31.96 12.43
CA ASN A 542 -14.52 32.25 11.93
C ASN A 542 -14.71 33.76 11.77
N VAL A 543 -15.15 34.16 10.59
CA VAL A 543 -15.41 35.54 10.22
C VAL A 543 -16.80 35.61 9.61
N LYS A 544 -17.68 36.38 10.23
CA LYS A 544 -19.01 36.68 9.69
C LYS A 544 -18.94 37.93 8.81
N VAL A 545 -19.53 37.86 7.63
CA VAL A 545 -19.63 38.98 6.70
C VAL A 545 -21.08 39.10 6.25
N GLU A 546 -21.68 40.25 6.53
CA GLU A 546 -23.05 40.57 6.13
C GLU A 546 -23.20 40.55 4.60
N GLY A 547 -24.44 40.45 4.12
CA GLY A 547 -24.74 40.51 2.69
C GLY A 547 -24.32 41.85 2.08
N GLN A 548 -23.71 41.80 0.89
CA GLN A 548 -23.24 42.98 0.14
C GLN A 548 -22.24 43.86 0.91
N ASP A 549 -21.46 43.28 1.82
CA ASP A 549 -20.47 44.00 2.65
C ASP A 549 -19.05 43.40 2.50
N SER A 550 -18.06 44.12 3.02
CA SER A 550 -16.65 43.72 3.02
C SER A 550 -16.01 43.86 4.40
N THR A 551 -15.25 42.85 4.80
CA THR A 551 -14.54 42.81 6.09
C THR A 551 -13.08 42.44 5.89
N THR A 552 -12.18 43.09 6.64
CA THR A 552 -10.77 42.71 6.70
C THR A 552 -10.49 41.94 7.99
N PHE A 553 -10.01 40.71 7.87
CA PHE A 553 -9.58 39.89 9.00
C PHE A 553 -8.05 39.77 9.03
N ARG A 554 -7.46 40.08 10.18
CA ARG A 554 -6.00 40.14 10.34
C ARG A 554 -5.49 39.02 11.24
N VAL A 555 -4.47 38.32 10.77
CA VAL A 555 -3.73 37.29 11.52
C VAL A 555 -2.28 37.70 11.68
N VAL A 556 -1.83 37.87 12.92
CA VAL A 556 -0.46 38.23 13.28
C VAL A 556 0.22 37.05 13.95
N GLU A 557 1.35 36.63 13.39
CA GLU A 557 2.22 35.61 13.96
C GLU A 557 3.58 36.21 14.30
N LYS A 558 4.19 35.74 15.39
CA LYS A 558 5.48 36.25 15.86
C LYS A 558 6.48 35.11 15.99
N ARG A 559 7.72 35.39 15.63
CA ARG A 559 8.86 34.49 15.84
C ARG A 559 10.02 35.27 16.39
N THR A 560 10.58 34.78 17.49
CA THR A 560 11.84 35.31 18.01
C THR A 560 13.00 34.52 17.43
N SER A 561 13.89 35.20 16.73
CA SER A 561 15.14 34.64 16.18
C SER A 561 16.34 35.27 16.86
N TYR A 562 17.42 34.50 16.98
CA TYR A 562 18.69 34.97 17.52
C TYR A 562 19.77 34.88 16.45
N GLU A 563 20.33 36.02 16.05
CA GLU A 563 21.49 36.07 15.16
C GLU A 563 22.74 36.31 16.00
N ARG A 564 23.77 35.47 15.86
CA ARG A 564 25.04 35.60 16.60
C ARG A 564 26.19 35.75 15.62
N THR A 565 26.89 36.87 15.71
CA THR A 565 28.03 37.20 14.85
C THR A 565 29.19 37.71 15.70
N ARG A 566 30.42 37.40 15.31
CA ARG A 566 31.60 37.94 16.00
C ARG A 566 31.95 39.32 15.44
N ILE A 567 32.12 40.30 16.32
CA ILE A 567 32.40 41.69 15.91
C ILE A 567 33.75 41.82 15.17
N SER A 568 34.70 40.90 15.42
CA SER A 568 35.96 40.85 14.69
C SER A 568 35.77 40.66 13.18
N ASP A 569 34.69 40.00 12.76
CA ASP A 569 34.49 39.56 11.38
C ASP A 569 33.87 40.67 10.51
N TYR A 570 33.26 41.69 11.13
CA TYR A 570 32.73 42.86 10.42
C TYR A 570 33.85 43.81 9.96
N SER A 571 33.76 44.32 8.73
CA SER A 571 34.64 45.40 8.29
C SER A 571 34.29 46.73 8.99
N PRO A 572 35.19 47.73 9.02
CA PRO A 572 34.86 49.07 9.50
C PRO A 572 33.63 49.67 8.79
N TYR A 573 33.44 49.34 7.51
CA TYR A 573 32.29 49.76 6.72
C TYR A 573 30.98 49.12 7.19
N ASP A 574 30.97 47.80 7.45
CA ASP A 574 29.77 47.10 7.92
C ASP A 574 29.36 47.57 9.31
N LEU A 575 30.34 47.81 10.20
CA LEU A 575 30.09 48.41 11.50
C LEU A 575 29.46 49.80 11.37
N HIS A 576 29.94 50.61 10.41
CA HIS A 576 29.36 51.92 10.15
C HIS A 576 27.92 51.83 9.65
N GLN A 577 27.61 50.87 8.76
CA GLN A 577 26.24 50.64 8.29
C GLN A 577 25.29 50.25 9.44
N ILE A 578 25.75 49.41 10.36
CA ILE A 578 24.97 49.05 11.57
C ILE A 578 24.75 50.28 12.48
N ILE A 579 25.74 51.17 12.60
CA ILE A 579 25.62 52.38 13.43
C ILE A 579 24.62 53.38 12.84
N VAL A 580 24.62 53.57 11.52
CA VAL A 580 23.80 54.57 10.83
C VAL A 580 22.38 54.08 10.58
N ASN A 581 22.23 52.84 10.10
CA ASN A 581 20.93 52.29 9.68
C ASN A 581 20.32 51.33 10.71
N GLY A 582 21.08 50.89 11.72
CA GLY A 582 20.59 49.97 12.73
C GLY A 582 19.78 50.65 13.83
N GLU A 583 18.65 50.04 14.18
CA GLU A 583 17.84 50.36 15.36
C GLU A 583 18.51 49.79 16.63
N VAL A 584 19.68 50.33 16.98
CA VAL A 584 20.44 49.93 18.17
C VAL A 584 20.52 51.09 19.18
N SER A 585 20.52 50.81 20.48
CA SER A 585 20.59 51.88 21.49
C SER A 585 21.87 52.70 21.40
N ASP A 586 21.82 53.93 21.93
CA ASP A 586 22.96 54.86 21.95
C ASP A 586 24.21 54.25 22.62
N LYS A 587 24.03 53.37 23.60
CA LYS A 587 25.12 52.65 24.27
C LYS A 587 25.81 51.66 23.33
N VAL A 588 25.03 50.91 22.55
CA VAL A 588 25.55 49.98 21.54
C VAL A 588 26.20 50.75 20.38
N LYS A 589 25.60 51.86 19.92
CA LYS A 589 26.19 52.75 18.91
C LYS A 589 27.56 53.26 19.35
N ALA A 590 27.67 53.78 20.58
CA ALA A 590 28.93 54.28 21.12
C ALA A 590 30.01 53.18 21.22
N ALA A 591 29.61 51.97 21.63
CA ALA A 591 30.51 50.81 21.66
C ALA A 591 31.02 50.41 20.27
N LEU A 592 30.11 50.30 19.29
CA LEU A 592 30.47 49.96 17.91
C LEU A 592 31.33 51.05 17.25
N GLN A 593 31.09 52.34 17.56
CA GLN A 593 31.93 53.45 17.10
C GLN A 593 33.38 53.34 17.61
N GLN A 594 33.56 52.95 18.89
CA GLN A 594 34.91 52.74 19.43
C GLN A 594 35.62 51.56 18.76
N VAL A 595 34.89 50.46 18.48
CA VAL A 595 35.46 49.34 17.72
C VAL A 595 35.83 49.77 16.30
N ALA A 596 34.93 50.47 15.60
CA ALA A 596 35.15 50.93 14.24
C ALA A 596 36.36 51.88 14.15
N ALA A 597 36.50 52.81 15.10
CA ALA A 597 37.64 53.72 15.16
C ALA A 597 38.98 52.99 15.41
N ARG A 598 38.99 51.99 16.31
CA ARG A 598 40.18 51.17 16.58
C ARG A 598 40.57 50.32 15.37
N LYS A 599 39.59 49.70 14.69
CA LYS A 599 39.82 48.96 13.44
C LYS A 599 40.34 49.87 12.33
N GLN A 600 39.73 51.05 12.15
CA GLN A 600 40.19 52.02 11.16
C GLN A 600 41.64 52.45 11.41
N SER A 601 41.99 52.77 12.67
CA SER A 601 43.35 53.15 13.03
C SER A 601 44.37 52.03 12.84
N LEU A 602 43.97 50.76 13.00
CA LEU A 602 44.79 49.59 12.70
C LEU A 602 45.02 49.45 11.19
N GLU A 603 43.95 49.56 10.39
CA GLU A 603 44.01 49.53 8.93
C GLU A 603 44.86 50.68 8.37
N ASP A 604 44.78 51.89 8.94
CA ASP A 604 45.64 53.02 8.58
C ASP A 604 47.12 52.68 8.82
N THR A 605 47.46 52.10 9.98
CA THR A 605 48.84 51.68 10.29
C THR A 605 49.33 50.55 9.40
N ARG A 606 48.45 49.63 9.00
CA ARG A 606 48.77 48.58 8.03
C ARG A 606 49.08 49.16 6.66
N ARG A 607 48.26 50.11 6.19
CA ARG A 607 48.50 50.82 4.93
C ARG A 607 49.83 51.58 4.94
N ASP A 608 50.13 52.29 6.03
CA ASP A 608 51.42 52.99 6.19
C ASP A 608 52.60 52.00 6.22
N LEU A 609 52.45 50.88 6.90
CA LEU A 609 53.47 49.83 6.97
C LEU A 609 53.73 49.19 5.61
N GLU A 610 52.68 48.94 4.82
CA GLU A 610 52.79 48.46 3.45
C GLU A 610 53.47 49.47 2.54
N ALA A 611 53.13 50.76 2.65
CA ALA A 611 53.79 51.83 1.89
C ALA A 611 55.30 51.89 2.19
N VAL A 612 55.69 51.83 3.47
CA VAL A 612 57.10 51.79 3.89
C VAL A 612 57.80 50.52 3.40
N ARG A 613 57.14 49.35 3.47
CA ARG A 613 57.70 48.09 2.95
C ARG A 613 57.96 48.17 1.45
N LYS A 614 57.03 48.78 0.70
CA LYS A 614 57.15 48.99 -0.74
C LYS A 614 58.33 49.92 -1.05
N GLU A 615 58.44 51.06 -0.34
CA GLU A 615 59.53 52.01 -0.53
C GLU A 615 60.91 51.38 -0.22
N ILE A 616 61.01 50.57 0.84
CA ILE A 616 62.22 49.80 1.14
C ILE A 616 62.59 48.88 -0.03
N SER A 617 61.62 48.13 -0.57
CA SER A 617 61.86 47.23 -1.71
C SER A 617 62.35 48.00 -2.94
N GLU A 618 61.69 49.11 -3.30
CA GLU A 618 62.06 49.94 -4.45
C GLU A 618 63.49 50.50 -4.32
N ILE A 619 63.87 50.94 -3.12
CA ILE A 619 65.23 51.45 -2.85
C ILE A 619 66.26 50.32 -2.91
N THR A 620 65.98 49.15 -2.33
CA THR A 620 66.87 47.97 -2.39
C THR A 620 67.09 47.51 -3.83
N ASP A 621 66.04 47.49 -4.65
CA ASP A 621 66.12 47.14 -6.07
C ASP A 621 66.98 48.16 -6.84
N ASP A 622 66.81 49.46 -6.57
CA ASP A 622 67.64 50.49 -7.21
C ASP A 622 69.11 50.42 -6.75
N GLN A 623 69.39 50.08 -5.50
CA GLN A 623 70.76 49.83 -5.03
C GLN A 623 71.42 48.66 -5.77
N ASN A 624 70.72 47.53 -5.93
CA ASN A 624 71.21 46.38 -6.70
C ASN A 624 71.50 46.76 -8.16
N ARG A 625 70.62 47.55 -8.76
CA ARG A 625 70.80 48.09 -10.12
C ARG A 625 72.03 49.00 -10.21
N ILE A 626 72.17 49.95 -9.30
CA ILE A 626 73.31 50.89 -9.26
C ILE A 626 74.62 50.12 -9.04
N SER A 627 74.66 49.16 -8.11
CA SER A 627 75.83 48.31 -7.86
C SER A 627 76.26 47.53 -9.12
N THR A 628 75.30 47.02 -9.88
CA THR A 628 75.57 46.33 -11.15
C THR A 628 76.14 47.27 -12.22
N LEU A 629 75.59 48.50 -12.33
CA LEU A 629 76.08 49.52 -13.25
C LEU A 629 77.49 50.02 -12.87
N MET A 630 77.75 50.15 -11.57
CA MET A 630 79.07 50.55 -11.05
C MET A 630 80.15 49.54 -11.36
N ASN A 631 79.86 48.23 -11.29
CA ASN A 631 80.82 47.17 -11.64
C ASN A 631 81.29 47.24 -13.11
N ARG A 632 80.54 47.93 -13.97
CA ARG A 632 80.85 48.11 -15.41
C ARG A 632 81.42 49.49 -15.75
N THR A 633 81.56 50.37 -14.77
CA THR A 633 81.95 51.78 -14.98
C THR A 633 83.35 52.04 -14.42
N ASP A 634 84.18 52.81 -15.11
CA ASP A 634 85.52 53.19 -14.65
C ASP A 634 85.45 53.96 -13.31
N ARG A 635 86.27 53.53 -12.34
CA ARG A 635 86.35 54.09 -10.98
C ARG A 635 86.81 55.55 -10.94
N SER A 636 87.50 56.03 -11.99
CA SER A 636 87.95 57.42 -12.11
C SER A 636 86.88 58.37 -12.68
N SER A 637 85.75 57.84 -13.17
CA SER A 637 84.72 58.63 -13.84
C SER A 637 83.84 59.44 -12.87
N ASP A 638 83.37 60.60 -13.33
CA ASP A 638 82.38 61.41 -12.62
C ASP A 638 81.08 60.67 -12.33
N LEU A 639 80.71 59.72 -13.21
CA LEU A 639 79.53 58.89 -13.07
C LEU A 639 79.63 57.93 -11.88
N TYR A 640 80.81 57.32 -11.67
CA TYR A 640 81.08 56.47 -10.51
C TYR A 640 80.94 57.24 -9.18
N ARG A 641 81.44 58.48 -9.14
CA ARG A 641 81.28 59.37 -7.97
C ARG A 641 79.81 59.71 -7.67
N ARG A 642 78.99 59.93 -8.70
CA ARG A 642 77.54 60.18 -8.55
C ARG A 642 76.80 58.94 -8.03
N TYR A 643 77.12 57.75 -8.52
CA TYR A 643 76.51 56.51 -8.04
C TYR A 643 76.89 56.20 -6.58
N MET A 644 78.16 56.39 -6.19
CA MET A 644 78.58 56.27 -4.79
C MET A 644 77.81 57.22 -3.86
N LYS A 645 77.62 58.48 -4.28
CA LYS A 645 76.82 59.45 -3.51
C LYS A 645 75.37 59.00 -3.36
N LYS A 646 74.74 58.54 -4.45
CA LYS A 646 73.36 58.06 -4.46
C LYS A 646 73.18 56.80 -3.59
N LEU A 647 74.14 55.87 -3.60
CA LEU A 647 74.13 54.72 -2.69
C LEU A 647 74.20 55.15 -1.22
N GLY A 648 75.05 56.13 -0.87
CA GLY A 648 75.10 56.67 0.49
C GLY A 648 73.81 57.36 0.94
N GLU A 649 73.13 58.06 0.02
CA GLU A 649 71.80 58.64 0.26
C GLU A 649 70.73 57.53 0.45
N HIS A 650 70.80 56.44 -0.34
CA HIS A 650 69.93 55.28 -0.20
C HIS A 650 70.13 54.56 1.14
N GLU A 651 71.36 54.32 1.58
CA GLU A 651 71.66 53.73 2.90
C GLU A 651 71.05 54.57 4.03
N THR A 652 71.27 55.89 3.99
CA THR A 652 70.71 56.82 4.98
C THR A 652 69.17 56.81 4.98
N ARG A 653 68.53 56.63 3.82
CA ARG A 653 67.07 56.53 3.70
C ARG A 653 66.56 55.17 4.17
N LEU A 654 67.26 54.08 3.84
CA LEU A 654 66.93 52.72 4.28
C LEU A 654 66.97 52.60 5.80
N ASP A 655 68.00 53.14 6.46
CA ASP A 655 68.10 53.13 7.93
C ASP A 655 66.86 53.80 8.57
N LYS A 656 66.47 54.97 8.05
CA LYS A 656 65.26 55.69 8.51
C LYS A 656 63.97 54.91 8.25
N LEU A 657 63.85 54.30 7.07
CA LEU A 657 62.67 53.51 6.71
C LEU A 657 62.59 52.20 7.51
N GLN A 658 63.72 51.55 7.80
CA GLN A 658 63.77 50.37 8.66
C GLN A 658 63.38 50.71 10.11
N GLU A 659 63.83 51.85 10.64
CA GLU A 659 63.40 52.33 11.96
C GLU A 659 61.90 52.64 11.97
N THR A 660 61.39 53.28 10.92
CA THR A 660 59.96 53.58 10.75
C THR A 660 59.13 52.31 10.63
N LYS A 661 59.57 51.33 9.84
CA LYS A 661 58.96 50.00 9.72
C LYS A 661 58.90 49.30 11.08
N LYS A 662 59.98 49.34 11.87
CA LYS A 662 60.02 48.75 13.22
C LYS A 662 59.01 49.42 14.14
N LYS A 663 58.97 50.76 14.16
CA LYS A 663 57.99 51.55 14.94
C LYS A 663 56.54 51.24 14.53
N LEU A 664 56.25 51.22 13.23
CA LEU A 664 54.91 50.89 12.71
C LEU A 664 54.51 49.44 13.00
N THR A 665 55.45 48.49 12.91
CA THR A 665 55.19 47.07 13.24
C THR A 665 54.86 46.90 14.72
N GLU A 666 55.58 47.60 15.62
CA GLU A 666 55.28 47.57 17.05
C GLU A 666 53.93 48.25 17.35
N THR A 667 53.65 49.36 16.67
CA THR A 667 52.37 50.07 16.77
C THR A 667 51.21 49.21 16.29
N GLU A 668 51.38 48.46 15.19
CA GLU A 668 50.38 47.51 14.69
C GLU A 668 50.07 46.42 15.73
N LYS A 669 51.12 45.79 16.29
CA LYS A 669 50.97 44.76 17.33
C LYS A 669 50.26 45.30 18.58
N GLN A 670 50.62 46.51 19.02
CA GLN A 670 49.98 47.15 20.17
C GLN A 670 48.50 47.43 19.87
N LYS A 671 48.18 48.02 18.72
CA LYS A 671 46.79 48.30 18.33
C LYS A 671 45.96 47.03 18.18
N LEU A 672 46.55 45.93 17.70
CA LEU A 672 45.87 44.64 17.59
C LEU A 672 45.55 44.07 18.98
N ARG A 673 46.50 44.10 19.92
CA ARG A 673 46.27 43.69 21.32
C ARG A 673 45.22 44.57 21.99
N ASP A 674 45.33 45.88 21.85
CA ASP A 674 44.35 46.83 22.41
C ASP A 674 42.94 46.58 21.86
N LEU A 675 42.81 46.19 20.58
CA LEU A 675 41.54 45.84 19.96
C LEU A 675 40.98 44.52 20.52
N GLU A 676 41.81 43.47 20.62
CA GLU A 676 41.41 42.18 21.19
C GLU A 676 41.01 42.30 22.67
N ASP A 677 41.79 43.02 23.47
CA ASP A 677 41.50 43.28 24.89
C ASP A 677 40.23 44.10 25.05
N PHE A 678 40.01 45.10 24.18
CA PHE A 678 38.78 45.87 24.18
C PHE A 678 37.58 44.99 23.82
N LEU A 679 37.66 44.17 22.76
CA LEU A 679 36.58 43.27 22.35
C LEU A 679 36.26 42.22 23.44
N ASN A 680 37.27 41.65 24.09
CA ASN A 680 37.09 40.67 25.16
C ASN A 680 36.41 41.26 26.40
N ASN A 681 36.61 42.54 26.67
CA ASN A 681 36.00 43.25 27.80
C ASN A 681 34.70 43.98 27.42
N LEU A 682 34.34 44.03 26.13
CA LEU A 682 33.15 44.72 25.66
C LEU A 682 31.90 43.92 26.02
N THR A 683 31.17 44.41 27.02
CA THR A 683 29.86 43.89 27.41
C THR A 683 28.86 45.04 27.45
N VAL A 684 27.92 45.06 26.51
CA VAL A 684 26.89 46.11 26.39
C VAL A 684 25.57 45.47 25.99
N THR A 685 24.50 45.86 26.67
CA THR A 685 23.12 45.46 26.40
C THR A 685 22.29 46.70 26.10
N GLY A 686 21.42 46.61 25.11
CA GLY A 686 20.33 47.56 24.91
C GLY A 686 19.72 47.46 23.54
#